data_AF-A0A501Y074-F1
#
_entry.id   AF-A0A501Y074-F1
#
_cell.length_a   1.000
_cell.length_b   1.000
_cell.length_c   1.000
_cell.angle_alpha   90.00
_cell.angle_beta   90.00
_cell.angle_gamma   90.00
#
_symmetry.space_group_name_H-M   'P 1'
#
loop_
_entity.id
_entity.type
_entity.pdbx_description
1 polymer ?
#
loop_
_entity_poly.entity_id
_entity_poly.type
_entity_poly.pdbx_seq_one_letter_code
_entity_poly.pdbx_strand_id
1 'polypeptide(L)'
;MQTLLDQLDKGTLWRSPGGIHPPEVKFLSNTTPISQLPLAQEYLVPVPQVGENCTLAVKVGDKVLKGAPLTQGTSIWHLPVHAPTSGTVVAIEPRASNHASALPVNTCVIAADGEDRWCELTPGSIELSNQEMIAKIHGAGIAGMGGAAFPSHIKLNPVSEIELVIINGVECEPYISADDRLMREYSQDILAGIAIIHRLLSPKRIVIAIEDNKPEAIKAMQQAVSQSTLPAGSTRVTVIPTKYPSGGEKQLIQIITGREVPSGAIPAKLGIVVHNVGTAFAIHQAVTQGKPLIERVVTVTGQNVGKPGNYWLPIGTPVEHVLKQTEFNAEAEQKVIIGGPMMGHALPTIQVPILKGTNCILVPSSQEIGITPEEKACIRCGECANACPALLLPQQLFWHAKAEEYDKAASYNLKDCIECGCCSYVCPSDIPLVEYYRIAKSALKQAADEKHQAERAKLRFEARIQRLEEEKLAREAKAKEAAARRQATMTSTDKNAVTEAMARIAAKKAAAAEATTDNATVEVVFADTSNTEAPKGKAAVAAAIARAKAKKAAQGADDAESSKQAFSSESSEPTVQAESLSQKDKVAAAIARAKAKKTALKADSDTNGDTEATVNANQPVAETATSTEADDKKAKVAAAVARAKAKKAAAQQAELSDMAEVQPEYAKQESGSDVESRNELGSAAELSAPLSPEDEKKAKVAAAVARAKAKKAAAQQADSSEVAEVQPELVTEAKPESGYESDSATEPSAPLSPEDEKKAKVAAAVARAKAKKAAREANAISDANE
;
A
#
# COMPACT_ATOMS: atom_id res chain seq x y z
N MET A 1 16.42 -36.49 -2.72
CA MET A 1 16.43 -35.09 -3.21
C MET A 1 17.25 -34.28 -2.22
N GLN A 2 18.01 -33.26 -2.65
CA GLN A 2 18.77 -32.41 -1.70
C GLN A 2 17.81 -31.44 -1.00
N THR A 3 18.01 -31.16 0.28
CA THR A 3 17.23 -30.14 1.00
C THR A 3 17.70 -28.72 0.61
N LEU A 4 16.90 -27.70 0.92
CA LEU A 4 17.32 -26.31 0.74
C LEU A 4 18.61 -26.01 1.51
N LEU A 5 18.78 -26.55 2.73
CA LEU A 5 19.98 -26.33 3.53
C LEU A 5 21.22 -26.98 2.88
N ASP A 6 21.10 -28.19 2.32
CA ASP A 6 22.19 -28.83 1.56
C ASP A 6 22.61 -28.03 0.32
N GLN A 7 21.65 -27.35 -0.32
CA GLN A 7 21.88 -26.52 -1.50
C GLN A 7 22.59 -25.20 -1.13
N LEU A 8 22.20 -24.59 0.00
CA LEU A 8 22.89 -23.42 0.59
C LEU A 8 24.32 -23.77 1.06
N ASP A 9 24.50 -24.94 1.67
CA ASP A 9 25.80 -25.45 2.13
C ASP A 9 26.73 -25.81 0.95
N LYS A 10 26.18 -26.01 -0.25
CA LYS A 10 26.96 -26.10 -1.50
C LYS A 10 27.17 -24.73 -2.16
N GLY A 11 26.32 -23.75 -1.88
CA GLY A 11 26.34 -22.44 -2.54
C GLY A 11 25.65 -22.49 -3.91
N THR A 12 24.62 -23.32 -4.04
CA THR A 12 23.74 -23.33 -5.20
C THR A 12 23.07 -21.97 -5.34
N LEU A 13 23.03 -21.44 -6.57
CA LEU A 13 22.33 -20.21 -6.92
C LEU A 13 21.29 -20.49 -8.00
N TRP A 14 20.20 -19.73 -7.96
CA TRP A 14 19.11 -19.83 -8.91
C TRP A 14 19.05 -18.58 -9.81
N ARG A 15 18.64 -18.76 -11.06
CA ARG A 15 18.57 -17.68 -12.06
C ARG A 15 17.36 -16.78 -11.81
N SER A 16 17.59 -15.54 -11.36
CA SER A 16 16.54 -14.51 -11.32
C SER A 16 16.00 -14.20 -12.72
N PRO A 17 14.67 -14.09 -12.90
CA PRO A 17 14.07 -13.49 -14.08
C PRO A 17 14.38 -11.99 -14.17
N GLY A 18 14.16 -11.39 -15.35
CA GLY A 18 14.30 -9.96 -15.61
C GLY A 18 15.68 -9.39 -15.27
N GLY A 19 15.74 -8.09 -14.99
CA GLY A 19 16.95 -7.36 -14.60
C GLY A 19 17.87 -6.98 -15.76
N ILE A 20 18.82 -6.09 -15.48
CA ILE A 20 19.71 -5.41 -16.43
C ILE A 20 21.12 -5.25 -15.85
N HIS A 21 22.07 -4.80 -16.67
CA HIS A 21 23.45 -4.48 -16.27
C HIS A 21 23.76 -3.01 -16.65
N PRO A 22 23.32 -2.02 -15.85
CA PRO A 22 23.70 -0.63 -16.05
C PRO A 22 25.20 -0.43 -15.73
N PRO A 23 25.85 0.62 -16.28
CA PRO A 23 27.22 0.96 -15.89
C PRO A 23 27.31 1.22 -14.38
N GLU A 24 28.29 0.61 -13.71
CA GLU A 24 28.33 0.61 -12.24
C GLU A 24 28.79 1.95 -11.64
N VAL A 25 29.80 2.58 -12.25
CA VAL A 25 30.40 3.89 -11.89
C VAL A 25 30.83 4.07 -10.41
N LYS A 26 30.84 2.99 -9.61
CA LYS A 26 31.24 2.99 -8.18
C LYS A 26 32.67 3.52 -7.95
N PHE A 27 33.54 3.45 -8.96
CA PHE A 27 34.96 3.87 -8.86
C PHE A 27 35.15 5.34 -8.48
N LEU A 28 34.15 6.21 -8.68
CA LEU A 28 34.22 7.62 -8.26
C LEU A 28 34.30 7.77 -6.74
N SER A 29 33.58 6.94 -5.98
CA SER A 29 33.37 7.09 -4.53
C SER A 29 33.96 5.97 -3.69
N ASN A 30 34.35 4.84 -4.30
CA ASN A 30 34.77 3.62 -3.61
C ASN A 30 36.28 3.53 -3.32
N THR A 31 37.07 4.56 -3.67
CA THR A 31 38.54 4.56 -3.54
C THR A 31 39.05 5.04 -2.18
N THR A 32 38.27 5.84 -1.47
CA THR A 32 38.63 6.46 -0.18
C THR A 32 37.98 5.74 1.02
N PRO A 33 38.61 5.74 2.21
CA PRO A 33 37.99 5.28 3.45
C PRO A 33 36.73 6.07 3.81
N ILE A 34 35.84 5.49 4.63
CA ILE A 34 34.69 6.21 5.17
C ILE A 34 35.20 7.33 6.09
N SER A 35 34.74 8.55 5.85
CA SER A 35 35.19 9.75 6.57
C SER A 35 34.03 10.50 7.24
N GLN A 36 34.35 11.50 8.05
CA GLN A 36 33.38 12.38 8.70
C GLN A 36 33.47 13.79 8.10
N LEU A 37 32.32 14.45 7.97
CA LEU A 37 32.24 15.86 7.61
C LEU A 37 32.17 16.73 8.89
N PRO A 38 32.58 18.01 8.84
CA PRO A 38 32.33 18.96 9.92
C PRO A 38 30.84 19.04 10.26
N LEU A 39 30.52 19.33 11.53
CA LEU A 39 29.14 19.48 12.00
C LEU A 39 28.39 20.59 11.24
N ALA A 40 27.09 20.39 11.03
CA ALA A 40 26.20 21.43 10.53
C ALA A 40 25.83 22.42 11.64
N GLN A 41 25.49 23.66 11.28
CA GLN A 41 25.00 24.66 12.23
C GLN A 41 23.55 24.39 12.65
N GLU A 42 22.74 23.85 11.73
CA GLU A 42 21.34 23.47 11.95
C GLU A 42 21.12 22.04 11.45
N TYR A 43 20.41 21.23 12.26
CA TYR A 43 19.96 19.89 11.92
C TYR A 43 18.43 19.86 11.84
N LEU A 44 17.91 19.33 10.73
CA LEU A 44 16.50 19.23 10.40
C LEU A 44 16.04 17.78 10.68
N VAL A 45 15.32 17.52 11.75
CA VAL A 45 14.95 16.14 12.14
C VAL A 45 13.44 15.90 12.00
N PRO A 46 12.95 15.30 10.89
CA PRO A 46 11.53 14.99 10.72
C PRO A 46 11.00 14.04 11.78
N VAL A 47 9.73 14.21 12.15
CA VAL A 47 9.10 13.55 13.29
C VAL A 47 7.61 13.27 13.01
N PRO A 48 7.17 11.99 12.87
CA PRO A 48 7.97 10.75 12.89
C PRO A 48 8.81 10.56 11.62
N GLN A 49 9.87 9.73 11.71
CA GLN A 49 10.62 9.25 10.54
C GLN A 49 10.14 7.88 10.03
N VAL A 50 9.64 7.04 10.94
CA VAL A 50 9.18 5.67 10.66
C VAL A 50 7.99 5.37 11.56
N GLY A 51 6.95 4.74 10.98
CA GLY A 51 5.78 4.27 11.70
C GLY A 51 4.66 5.29 11.83
N GLU A 52 3.77 5.04 12.79
CA GLU A 52 2.62 5.90 13.10
C GLU A 52 3.03 7.15 13.92
N ASN A 53 2.08 8.06 14.08
CA ASN A 53 2.23 9.32 14.82
C ASN A 53 2.84 9.11 16.22
N CYS A 54 4.00 9.72 16.45
CA CYS A 54 4.63 9.84 17.76
C CYS A 54 4.17 11.10 18.51
N THR A 55 4.39 11.14 19.82
CA THR A 55 4.38 12.39 20.58
C THR A 55 5.80 12.92 20.75
N LEU A 56 5.97 14.24 20.84
CA LEU A 56 7.27 14.86 21.08
C LEU A 56 7.62 14.77 22.57
N ALA A 57 8.88 14.47 22.85
CA ALA A 57 9.45 14.50 24.20
C ALA A 57 10.05 15.88 24.54
N VAL A 58 10.35 16.69 23.52
CA VAL A 58 11.01 18.01 23.60
C VAL A 58 10.12 19.15 23.11
N LYS A 59 10.48 20.38 23.45
CA LYS A 59 9.85 21.65 23.06
C LYS A 59 10.89 22.63 22.53
N VAL A 60 10.42 23.69 21.86
CA VAL A 60 11.27 24.82 21.47
C VAL A 60 11.85 25.49 22.72
N GLY A 61 13.16 25.71 22.72
CA GLY A 61 13.94 26.22 23.86
C GLY A 61 14.63 25.13 24.70
N ASP A 62 14.27 23.85 24.55
CA ASP A 62 14.93 22.76 25.28
C ASP A 62 16.35 22.51 24.74
N LYS A 63 17.31 22.28 25.66
CA LYS A 63 18.63 21.75 25.31
C LYS A 63 18.58 20.24 25.18
N VAL A 64 19.26 19.72 24.15
CA VAL A 64 19.36 18.28 23.85
C VAL A 64 20.80 17.84 23.75
N LEU A 65 21.07 16.60 24.16
CA LEU A 65 22.37 15.94 24.04
C LEU A 65 22.33 14.94 22.88
N LYS A 66 23.48 14.68 22.25
CA LYS A 66 23.60 13.70 21.16
C LYS A 66 23.12 12.33 21.62
N GLY A 67 22.23 11.72 20.85
CA GLY A 67 21.56 10.45 21.18
C GLY A 67 20.31 10.57 22.07
N ALA A 68 19.97 11.74 22.63
CA ALA A 68 18.76 11.89 23.43
C ALA A 68 17.48 11.71 22.59
N PRO A 69 16.42 11.03 23.10
CA PRO A 69 15.18 10.81 22.37
C PRO A 69 14.35 12.10 22.24
N LEU A 70 13.99 12.45 21.01
CA LEU A 70 13.13 13.60 20.68
C LEU A 70 11.64 13.23 20.67
N THR A 71 11.31 11.94 20.60
CA THR A 71 9.96 11.41 20.43
C THR A 71 9.70 10.21 21.32
N GLN A 72 8.45 10.06 21.76
CA GLN A 72 7.95 8.91 22.52
C GLN A 72 6.59 8.45 21.96
N GLY A 73 6.30 7.16 22.08
CA GLY A 73 5.05 6.57 21.59
C GLY A 73 4.87 5.13 22.04
N THR A 74 3.61 4.68 22.13
CA THR A 74 3.21 3.37 22.66
C THR A 74 2.79 2.35 21.58
N SER A 75 2.68 2.76 20.32
CA SER A 75 2.41 1.83 19.21
C SER A 75 3.66 0.99 18.91
N ILE A 76 3.49 -0.32 18.71
CA ILE A 76 4.59 -1.22 18.31
C ILE A 76 5.26 -0.82 16.99
N TRP A 77 4.56 -0.03 16.16
CA TRP A 77 5.04 0.48 14.89
C TRP A 77 5.88 1.76 15.00
N HIS A 78 5.83 2.46 16.14
CA HIS A 78 6.64 3.64 16.38
C HIS A 78 8.12 3.26 16.58
N LEU A 79 9.03 3.94 15.88
CA LEU A 79 10.45 3.99 16.26
C LEU A 79 10.79 5.37 16.83
N PRO A 80 11.50 5.44 17.97
CA PRO A 80 12.06 6.67 18.47
C PRO A 80 13.02 7.35 17.47
N VAL A 81 12.93 8.68 17.46
CA VAL A 81 13.82 9.60 16.75
C VAL A 81 14.68 10.29 17.81
N HIS A 82 15.97 10.46 17.53
CA HIS A 82 16.98 10.93 18.49
C HIS A 82 17.72 12.15 17.95
N ALA A 83 18.31 12.94 18.85
CA ALA A 83 19.13 14.10 18.49
C ALA A 83 20.45 13.65 17.82
N PRO A 84 20.79 14.16 16.61
CA PRO A 84 22.01 13.78 15.89
C PRO A 84 23.30 14.34 16.49
N THR A 85 23.19 15.43 17.24
CA THR A 85 24.30 16.11 17.94
C THR A 85 23.73 16.85 19.17
N SER A 86 24.58 17.49 19.97
CA SER A 86 24.16 18.37 21.07
C SER A 86 23.76 19.76 20.57
N GLY A 87 22.82 20.40 21.25
CA GLY A 87 22.37 21.73 20.87
C GLY A 87 21.08 22.18 21.55
N THR A 88 20.37 23.10 20.90
CA THR A 88 19.08 23.64 21.38
C THR A 88 18.01 23.48 20.30
N VAL A 89 16.81 23.05 20.68
CA VAL A 89 15.66 22.97 19.78
C VAL A 89 15.16 24.39 19.50
N VAL A 90 15.40 24.89 18.28
CA VAL A 90 15.06 26.28 17.88
C VAL A 90 13.70 26.41 17.21
N ALA A 91 13.21 25.35 16.55
CA ALA A 91 11.86 25.31 15.99
C ALA A 91 11.30 23.87 15.96
N ILE A 92 9.97 23.76 15.92
CA ILE A 92 9.25 22.51 15.64
C ILE A 92 8.14 22.87 14.66
N GLU A 93 8.38 22.66 13.37
CA GLU A 93 7.54 23.21 12.30
C GLU A 93 7.57 22.37 11.01
N PRO A 94 6.64 22.56 10.05
CA PRO A 94 6.69 21.89 8.76
C PRO A 94 7.87 22.40 7.90
N ARG A 95 8.84 21.52 7.61
CA ARG A 95 9.97 21.75 6.67
C ARG A 95 9.86 20.79 5.49
N ALA A 96 10.57 21.09 4.39
CA ALA A 96 10.56 20.26 3.18
C ALA A 96 11.03 18.83 3.46
N SER A 97 10.28 17.84 2.97
CA SER A 97 10.69 16.42 3.08
C SER A 97 11.76 16.05 2.05
N ASN A 98 12.61 15.09 2.40
CA ASN A 98 13.50 14.41 1.47
C ASN A 98 12.69 13.44 0.59
N HIS A 99 12.00 14.01 -0.39
CA HIS A 99 11.19 13.33 -1.39
C HIS A 99 11.01 14.24 -2.63
N ALA A 100 10.75 13.66 -3.81
CA ALA A 100 10.52 14.39 -5.06
C ALA A 100 9.45 15.50 -4.97
N SER A 101 8.45 15.31 -4.12
CA SER A 101 7.34 16.27 -3.92
C SER A 101 7.63 17.36 -2.87
N ALA A 102 8.71 17.23 -2.09
CA ALA A 102 9.10 18.11 -0.97
C ALA A 102 7.97 18.51 -0.01
N LEU A 103 6.92 17.69 0.11
CA LEU A 103 5.74 17.98 0.94
C LEU A 103 6.15 18.31 2.38
N PRO A 104 5.64 19.39 2.99
CA PRO A 104 6.06 19.79 4.32
C PRO A 104 5.76 18.72 5.38
N VAL A 105 6.79 18.30 6.12
CA VAL A 105 6.72 17.34 7.23
C VAL A 105 7.13 18.02 8.52
N ASN A 106 6.42 17.71 9.61
CA ASN A 106 6.74 18.26 10.93
C ASN A 106 8.17 17.86 11.32
N THR A 107 9.00 18.85 11.65
CA THR A 107 10.44 18.73 11.76
C THR A 107 10.92 19.44 13.01
N CYS A 108 11.66 18.73 13.86
CA CYS A 108 12.38 19.28 14.99
C CYS A 108 13.69 19.88 14.47
N VAL A 109 13.88 21.18 14.67
CA VAL A 109 15.04 21.92 14.19
C VAL A 109 15.98 22.16 15.37
N ILE A 110 17.20 21.66 15.29
CA ILE A 110 18.21 21.72 16.35
C ILE A 110 19.37 22.59 15.85
N ALA A 111 19.62 23.71 16.51
CA ALA A 111 20.86 24.47 16.33
C ALA A 111 21.95 23.81 17.15
N ALA A 112 23.05 23.41 16.51
CA ALA A 112 24.16 22.72 17.16
C ALA A 112 24.96 23.67 18.07
N ASP A 113 25.40 23.19 19.23
CA ASP A 113 26.33 23.94 20.11
C ASP A 113 27.80 23.79 19.71
N GLY A 114 28.12 22.84 18.84
CA GLY A 114 29.48 22.53 18.39
C GLY A 114 30.27 21.62 19.33
N GLU A 115 29.67 21.13 20.41
CA GLU A 115 30.33 20.25 21.40
C GLU A 115 30.20 18.75 21.07
N ASP A 116 29.20 18.36 20.27
CA ASP A 116 28.82 16.98 19.93
C ASP A 116 28.59 16.06 21.16
N ARG A 117 28.19 16.68 22.28
CA ARG A 117 28.12 16.08 23.62
C ARG A 117 27.04 15.00 23.71
N TRP A 118 27.47 13.75 23.90
CA TRP A 118 26.59 12.60 24.12
C TRP A 118 25.75 12.71 25.40
N CYS A 119 24.55 12.11 25.35
CA CYS A 119 23.82 11.71 26.55
C CYS A 119 24.55 10.55 27.26
N GLU A 120 24.10 10.16 28.45
CA GLU A 120 24.55 8.92 29.06
C GLU A 120 24.19 7.74 28.14
N LEU A 121 25.20 7.03 27.65
CA LEU A 121 25.03 5.80 26.89
C LEU A 121 25.02 4.64 27.88
N THR A 122 24.07 3.72 27.70
CA THR A 122 24.01 2.48 28.48
C THR A 122 24.40 1.30 27.59
N PRO A 123 25.69 0.92 27.54
CA PRO A 123 26.14 -0.36 27.01
C PRO A 123 25.29 -1.54 27.47
N GLY A 124 25.17 -2.57 26.65
CA GLY A 124 24.52 -3.83 27.01
C GLY A 124 25.51 -4.96 27.03
N SER A 125 25.44 -5.82 28.04
CA SER A 125 26.04 -7.14 27.92
C SER A 125 25.30 -7.91 26.83
N ILE A 126 26.02 -8.80 26.13
CA ILE A 126 25.40 -9.76 25.20
C ILE A 126 24.54 -10.81 25.95
N GLU A 127 24.65 -10.85 27.29
CA GLU A 127 23.90 -11.74 28.19
C GLU A 127 22.43 -11.34 28.37
N LEU A 128 22.04 -10.10 28.04
CA LEU A 128 20.66 -9.57 28.15
C LEU A 128 19.61 -10.55 27.60
N SER A 129 18.45 -10.64 28.24
CA SER A 129 17.36 -11.47 27.73
C SER A 129 16.93 -10.99 26.34
N ASN A 130 16.37 -11.90 25.53
CA ASN A 130 15.94 -11.56 24.18
C ASN A 130 14.89 -10.42 24.18
N GLN A 131 14.06 -10.33 25.22
CA GLN A 131 13.10 -9.22 25.39
C GLN A 131 13.80 -7.87 25.65
N GLU A 132 14.78 -7.81 26.56
CA GLU A 132 15.56 -6.58 26.81
C GLU A 132 16.39 -6.17 25.60
N MET A 133 16.92 -7.15 24.85
CA MET A 133 17.70 -6.91 23.64
C MET A 133 16.81 -6.37 22.51
N ILE A 134 15.62 -6.92 22.31
CA ILE A 134 14.59 -6.38 21.39
C ILE A 134 14.16 -4.97 21.84
N ALA A 135 13.98 -4.75 23.15
CA ALA A 135 13.64 -3.43 23.71
C ALA A 135 14.76 -2.39 23.51
N LYS A 136 16.04 -2.77 23.61
CA LYS A 136 17.17 -1.89 23.25
C LYS A 136 17.18 -1.55 21.76
N ILE A 137 16.94 -2.52 20.88
CA ILE A 137 16.89 -2.29 19.41
C ILE A 137 15.68 -1.42 19.02
N HIS A 138 14.55 -1.58 19.71
CA HIS A 138 13.39 -0.70 19.58
C HIS A 138 13.71 0.71 20.07
N GLY A 139 14.19 0.84 21.31
CA GLY A 139 14.53 2.11 21.96
C GLY A 139 15.56 2.92 21.18
N ALA A 140 16.60 2.26 20.66
CA ALA A 140 17.62 2.85 19.78
C ALA A 140 17.08 3.31 18.40
N GLY A 141 15.82 2.97 18.07
CA GLY A 141 15.14 3.44 16.87
C GLY A 141 15.65 2.81 15.58
N ILE A 142 16.09 1.53 15.62
CA ILE A 142 16.77 0.89 14.48
C ILE A 142 15.79 0.54 13.35
N ALA A 143 15.89 1.26 12.25
CA ALA A 143 15.15 1.03 11.01
C ALA A 143 15.99 0.21 10.02
N GLY A 144 15.34 -0.64 9.21
CA GLY A 144 16.00 -1.41 8.16
C GLY A 144 16.57 -0.50 7.06
N MET A 145 17.90 -0.38 7.01
CA MET A 145 18.60 0.66 6.23
C MET A 145 18.71 0.40 4.72
N GLY A 146 18.26 -0.77 4.25
CA GLY A 146 18.07 -1.10 2.82
C GLY A 146 16.83 -0.44 2.21
N GLY A 147 16.72 0.88 2.30
CA GLY A 147 15.65 1.68 1.68
C GLY A 147 14.36 1.77 2.50
N ALA A 148 13.61 0.68 2.63
CA ALA A 148 12.21 0.70 3.11
C ALA A 148 11.99 1.09 4.60
N ALA A 149 13.07 1.31 5.37
CA ALA A 149 13.06 1.81 6.75
C ALA A 149 12.16 1.03 7.75
N PHE A 150 11.84 -0.24 7.46
CA PHE A 150 10.94 -1.05 8.28
C PHE A 150 11.50 -1.27 9.71
N PRO A 151 10.66 -1.27 10.78
CA PRO A 151 11.16 -1.41 12.14
C PRO A 151 11.86 -2.75 12.43
N SER A 152 13.13 -2.69 12.85
CA SER A 152 13.97 -3.90 12.95
C SER A 152 13.55 -4.82 14.09
N HIS A 153 13.04 -4.27 15.20
CA HIS A 153 12.54 -5.04 16.35
C HIS A 153 11.35 -5.94 15.98
N ILE A 154 10.56 -5.59 14.96
CA ILE A 154 9.47 -6.42 14.43
C ILE A 154 10.02 -7.57 13.56
N LYS A 155 11.04 -7.32 12.72
CA LYS A 155 11.72 -8.39 11.96
C LYS A 155 12.48 -9.38 12.86
N LEU A 156 12.93 -8.94 14.03
CA LEU A 156 13.66 -9.74 15.01
C LEU A 156 12.77 -10.44 16.05
N ASN A 157 11.44 -10.25 15.97
CA ASN A 157 10.46 -10.95 16.81
C ASN A 157 9.29 -11.49 15.95
N PRO A 158 9.56 -12.37 14.97
CA PRO A 158 8.53 -12.94 14.10
C PRO A 158 7.65 -13.95 14.84
N VAL A 159 6.40 -14.08 14.39
CA VAL A 159 5.44 -15.09 14.89
C VAL A 159 5.73 -16.51 14.33
N SER A 160 6.60 -16.60 13.32
CA SER A 160 6.99 -17.85 12.65
C SER A 160 8.43 -18.22 12.97
N GLU A 161 8.72 -19.51 13.11
CA GLU A 161 10.09 -20.04 13.18
C GLU A 161 10.88 -19.63 11.92
N ILE A 162 12.13 -19.21 12.09
CA ILE A 162 13.00 -18.77 11.00
C ILE A 162 14.08 -19.82 10.77
N GLU A 163 14.07 -20.45 9.60
CA GLU A 163 15.10 -21.40 9.19
C GLU A 163 16.34 -20.69 8.62
N LEU A 164 16.15 -19.57 7.94
CA LEU A 164 17.18 -18.87 7.17
C LEU A 164 17.17 -17.37 7.44
N VAL A 165 18.33 -16.82 7.81
CA VAL A 165 18.60 -15.38 7.77
C VAL A 165 19.47 -15.06 6.56
N ILE A 166 19.04 -14.12 5.73
CA ILE A 166 19.85 -13.55 4.66
C ILE A 166 20.34 -12.16 5.08
N ILE A 167 21.65 -11.98 5.13
CA ILE A 167 22.30 -10.69 5.32
C ILE A 167 22.63 -10.14 3.93
N ASN A 168 21.96 -9.07 3.56
CA ASN A 168 22.00 -8.44 2.24
C ASN A 168 23.11 -7.37 2.21
N GLY A 169 24.23 -7.70 1.56
CA GLY A 169 25.29 -6.79 1.10
C GLY A 169 25.26 -6.59 -0.42
N VAL A 170 24.12 -6.84 -1.06
CA VAL A 170 23.89 -6.79 -2.51
C VAL A 170 23.49 -5.37 -2.89
N GLU A 171 24.49 -4.50 -2.94
CA GLU A 171 24.36 -3.10 -3.34
C GLU A 171 24.50 -2.97 -4.86
N CYS A 172 23.43 -3.37 -5.56
CA CYS A 172 23.35 -3.47 -7.01
C CYS A 172 23.04 -2.14 -7.74
N GLU A 173 22.70 -1.08 -7.00
CA GLU A 173 22.43 0.25 -7.56
C GLU A 173 23.75 0.90 -8.04
N PRO A 174 23.79 1.51 -9.24
CA PRO A 174 24.95 2.29 -9.71
C PRO A 174 25.34 3.45 -8.79
N TYR A 175 26.61 3.87 -8.88
CA TYR A 175 27.26 4.94 -8.11
C TYR A 175 27.39 4.75 -6.60
N ILE A 176 26.43 4.09 -5.94
CA ILE A 176 26.43 3.84 -4.50
C ILE A 176 27.58 2.89 -4.14
N SER A 177 28.27 3.12 -3.02
CA SER A 177 29.34 2.26 -2.49
C SER A 177 29.38 2.19 -0.95
N ALA A 178 28.34 2.68 -0.27
CA ALA A 178 28.24 2.79 1.18
C ALA A 178 28.25 1.43 1.91
N ASP A 179 27.48 0.45 1.44
CA ASP A 179 27.44 -0.89 2.05
C ASP A 179 28.72 -1.68 1.70
N ASP A 180 29.32 -1.45 0.52
CA ASP A 180 30.62 -2.03 0.12
C ASP A 180 31.75 -1.52 1.03
N ARG A 181 31.90 -0.20 1.21
CA ARG A 181 32.89 0.36 2.16
C ARG A 181 32.63 -0.10 3.60
N LEU A 182 31.37 -0.16 4.05
CA LEU A 182 31.04 -0.62 5.40
C LEU A 182 31.45 -2.09 5.61
N MET A 183 31.25 -2.97 4.62
CA MET A 183 31.71 -4.36 4.68
C MET A 183 33.24 -4.51 4.66
N ARG A 184 33.97 -3.58 4.03
CA ARG A 184 35.46 -3.58 4.03
C ARG A 184 36.02 -3.13 5.38
N GLU A 185 35.45 -2.08 5.95
CA GLU A 185 36.04 -1.35 7.09
C GLU A 185 35.48 -1.81 8.46
N TYR A 186 34.25 -2.32 8.51
CA TYR A 186 33.53 -2.66 9.75
C TYR A 186 32.96 -4.10 9.73
N SER A 187 33.65 -5.04 9.05
CA SER A 187 33.20 -6.44 8.92
C SER A 187 32.96 -7.15 10.26
N GLN A 188 33.75 -6.81 11.28
CA GLN A 188 33.65 -7.38 12.63
C GLN A 188 32.42 -6.84 13.39
N ASP A 189 32.13 -5.53 13.31
CA ASP A 189 30.92 -4.94 13.90
C ASP A 189 29.65 -5.46 13.22
N ILE A 190 29.66 -5.59 11.88
CA ILE A 190 28.57 -6.25 11.12
C ILE A 190 28.36 -7.67 11.64
N LEU A 191 29.43 -8.46 11.76
CA LEU A 191 29.38 -9.84 12.25
C LEU A 191 28.90 -9.95 13.70
N ALA A 192 29.33 -9.06 14.59
CA ALA A 192 28.83 -9.00 15.95
C ALA A 192 27.33 -8.65 15.99
N GLY A 193 26.86 -7.85 15.03
CA GLY A 193 25.43 -7.65 14.75
C GLY A 193 24.73 -8.91 14.27
N ILE A 194 25.35 -9.68 13.38
CA ILE A 194 24.84 -11.00 12.93
C ILE A 194 24.75 -11.99 14.10
N ALA A 195 25.69 -11.97 15.04
CA ALA A 195 25.65 -12.80 16.25
C ALA A 195 24.46 -12.45 17.17
N ILE A 196 24.10 -11.17 17.27
CA ILE A 196 22.87 -10.72 17.95
C ILE A 196 21.63 -11.23 17.21
N ILE A 197 21.57 -11.10 15.87
CA ILE A 197 20.46 -11.61 15.06
C ILE A 197 20.32 -13.14 15.21
N HIS A 198 21.43 -13.87 15.24
CA HIS A 198 21.47 -15.32 15.50
C HIS A 198 20.89 -15.66 16.87
N ARG A 199 21.22 -14.94 17.95
CA ARG A 199 20.68 -15.16 19.31
C ARG A 199 19.16 -14.90 19.38
N LEU A 200 18.67 -13.92 18.63
CA LEU A 200 17.25 -13.54 18.65
C LEU A 200 16.37 -14.49 17.82
N LEU A 201 16.85 -14.97 16.67
CA LEU A 201 16.07 -15.78 15.73
C LEU A 201 16.40 -17.29 15.75
N SER A 202 17.53 -17.69 16.33
CA SER A 202 18.05 -19.08 16.35
C SER A 202 17.98 -19.82 14.99
N PRO A 203 18.42 -19.21 13.87
CA PRO A 203 18.20 -19.77 12.54
C PRO A 203 19.08 -21.00 12.25
N LYS A 204 18.58 -21.89 11.39
CA LYS A 204 19.30 -23.09 10.95
C LYS A 204 20.49 -22.73 10.05
N ARG A 205 20.41 -21.64 9.26
CA ARG A 205 21.50 -21.07 8.47
C ARG A 205 21.45 -19.54 8.39
N ILE A 206 22.63 -18.94 8.19
CA ILE A 206 22.82 -17.52 7.87
C ILE A 206 23.64 -17.39 6.59
N VAL A 207 23.14 -16.63 5.61
CA VAL A 207 23.81 -16.37 4.33
C VAL A 207 24.08 -14.88 4.19
N ILE A 208 25.35 -14.51 4.10
CA ILE A 208 25.80 -13.15 3.79
C ILE A 208 25.97 -13.09 2.27
N ALA A 209 25.00 -12.48 1.58
CA ALA A 209 25.00 -12.35 0.13
C ALA A 209 25.72 -11.07 -0.30
N ILE A 210 26.71 -11.19 -1.18
CA ILE A 210 27.53 -10.10 -1.71
C ILE A 210 27.74 -10.31 -3.21
N GLU A 211 27.80 -9.26 -4.01
CA GLU A 211 28.03 -9.35 -5.46
C GLU A 211 29.51 -9.55 -5.82
N ASP A 212 29.77 -10.27 -6.92
CA ASP A 212 31.10 -10.59 -7.43
C ASP A 212 31.97 -9.36 -7.78
N ASN A 213 31.37 -8.19 -8.05
CA ASN A 213 32.10 -6.92 -8.22
C ASN A 213 32.71 -6.34 -6.93
N LYS A 214 32.53 -6.97 -5.76
CA LYS A 214 33.00 -6.46 -4.45
C LYS A 214 34.04 -7.40 -3.78
N PRO A 215 35.17 -7.73 -4.45
CA PRO A 215 36.12 -8.75 -3.96
C PRO A 215 36.77 -8.41 -2.61
N GLU A 216 36.97 -7.12 -2.30
CA GLU A 216 37.51 -6.68 -1.01
C GLU A 216 36.51 -6.88 0.14
N ALA A 217 35.23 -6.54 -0.06
CA ALA A 217 34.17 -6.79 0.91
C ALA A 217 33.94 -8.30 1.12
N ILE A 218 33.94 -9.09 0.03
CA ILE A 218 33.88 -10.55 0.10
C ILE A 218 34.99 -11.09 1.00
N LYS A 219 36.24 -10.66 0.76
CA LYS A 219 37.41 -11.06 1.56
C LYS A 219 37.29 -10.62 3.02
N ALA A 220 36.93 -9.37 3.29
CA ALA A 220 36.80 -8.84 4.64
C ALA A 220 35.71 -9.55 5.45
N MET A 221 34.56 -9.84 4.84
CA MET A 221 33.46 -10.59 5.47
C MET A 221 33.81 -12.08 5.65
N GLN A 222 34.53 -12.71 4.71
CA GLN A 222 35.03 -14.08 4.87
C GLN A 222 36.03 -14.19 6.02
N GLN A 223 36.95 -13.21 6.13
CA GLN A 223 37.92 -13.14 7.23
C GLN A 223 37.22 -12.97 8.58
N ALA A 224 36.23 -12.08 8.69
CA ALA A 224 35.42 -11.93 9.89
C ALA A 224 34.71 -13.25 10.26
N VAL A 225 33.97 -13.86 9.32
CA VAL A 225 33.25 -15.13 9.57
C VAL A 225 34.21 -16.24 10.03
N SER A 226 35.42 -16.32 9.47
CA SER A 226 36.44 -17.30 9.89
C SER A 226 37.00 -17.09 11.31
N GLN A 227 36.81 -15.90 11.88
CA GLN A 227 37.20 -15.52 13.25
C GLN A 227 36.00 -15.48 14.20
N SER A 228 34.80 -15.81 13.72
CA SER A 228 33.56 -15.69 14.47
C SER A 228 33.42 -16.77 15.56
N THR A 229 32.69 -16.42 16.62
CA THR A 229 32.23 -17.36 17.66
C THR A 229 30.86 -17.97 17.34
N LEU A 230 30.37 -17.78 16.11
CA LEU A 230 29.12 -18.40 15.65
C LEU A 230 29.30 -19.92 15.49
N PRO A 231 28.22 -20.72 15.62
CA PRO A 231 28.33 -22.17 15.48
C PRO A 231 28.93 -22.57 14.13
N ALA A 232 29.89 -23.48 14.12
CA ALA A 232 30.60 -23.88 12.90
C ALA A 232 29.61 -24.38 11.83
N GLY A 233 29.71 -23.84 10.61
CA GLY A 233 28.80 -24.15 9.51
C GLY A 233 27.42 -23.46 9.56
N SER A 234 27.11 -22.67 10.61
CA SER A 234 25.86 -21.88 10.65
C SER A 234 25.84 -20.75 9.61
N THR A 235 27.00 -20.15 9.33
CA THR A 235 27.11 -18.85 8.65
C THR A 235 28.09 -18.93 7.49
N ARG A 236 27.69 -18.40 6.31
CA ARG A 236 28.48 -18.41 5.07
C ARG A 236 28.41 -17.09 4.33
N VAL A 237 29.52 -16.67 3.72
CA VAL A 237 29.52 -15.66 2.65
C VAL A 237 29.25 -16.34 1.30
N THR A 238 28.20 -15.90 0.61
CA THR A 238 27.79 -16.39 -0.71
C THR A 238 27.93 -15.26 -1.72
N VAL A 239 28.81 -15.46 -2.70
CA VAL A 239 29.00 -14.52 -3.82
C VAL A 239 27.91 -14.76 -4.85
N ILE A 240 27.26 -13.71 -5.33
CA ILE A 240 26.25 -13.76 -6.41
C ILE A 240 26.66 -12.91 -7.62
N PRO A 241 26.14 -13.19 -8.83
CA PRO A 241 26.42 -12.37 -10.01
C PRO A 241 25.90 -10.94 -9.87
N THR A 242 26.74 -9.96 -10.21
CA THR A 242 26.35 -8.54 -10.30
C THR A 242 25.27 -8.36 -11.36
N LYS A 243 24.06 -7.98 -10.93
CA LYS A 243 22.92 -7.79 -11.83
C LYS A 243 21.84 -6.96 -11.15
N TYR A 244 21.44 -5.85 -11.75
CA TYR A 244 20.42 -5.00 -11.15
C TYR A 244 18.99 -5.51 -11.48
N PRO A 245 18.04 -5.65 -10.51
CA PRO A 245 18.10 -5.32 -9.09
C PRO A 245 18.16 -6.58 -8.19
N SER A 246 19.26 -7.31 -8.20
CA SER A 246 19.51 -8.51 -7.37
C SER A 246 19.29 -8.28 -5.87
N GLY A 247 19.56 -7.06 -5.38
CA GLY A 247 19.43 -6.67 -3.97
C GLY A 247 18.00 -6.48 -3.46
N GLY A 248 16.99 -6.54 -4.33
CA GLY A 248 15.58 -6.51 -3.93
C GLY A 248 15.21 -7.72 -3.07
N GLU A 249 14.45 -7.52 -1.99
CA GLU A 249 14.21 -8.58 -0.98
C GLU A 249 13.64 -9.88 -1.59
N LYS A 250 12.65 -9.77 -2.49
CA LYS A 250 12.07 -10.94 -3.19
C LYS A 250 13.07 -11.59 -4.16
N GLN A 251 13.78 -10.76 -4.95
CA GLN A 251 14.76 -11.21 -5.95
C GLN A 251 15.93 -11.95 -5.28
N LEU A 252 16.45 -11.42 -4.18
CA LEU A 252 17.54 -12.04 -3.43
C LEU A 252 17.12 -13.39 -2.83
N ILE A 253 15.91 -13.50 -2.27
CA ILE A 253 15.35 -14.77 -1.79
C ILE A 253 15.26 -15.78 -2.95
N GLN A 254 14.81 -15.35 -4.14
CA GLN A 254 14.73 -16.22 -5.30
C GLN A 254 16.12 -16.68 -5.79
N ILE A 255 17.12 -15.79 -5.82
CA ILE A 255 18.52 -16.11 -6.18
C ILE A 255 19.16 -17.09 -5.19
N ILE A 256 18.88 -16.94 -3.89
CA ILE A 256 19.51 -17.71 -2.80
C ILE A 256 18.75 -19.00 -2.46
N THR A 257 17.48 -19.16 -2.84
CA THR A 257 16.68 -20.34 -2.44
C THR A 257 15.85 -21.00 -3.55
N GLY A 258 15.74 -20.37 -4.72
CA GLY A 258 14.83 -20.78 -5.79
C GLY A 258 13.34 -20.58 -5.48
N ARG A 259 12.97 -20.17 -4.26
CA ARG A 259 11.60 -19.90 -3.84
C ARG A 259 11.19 -18.47 -4.17
N GLU A 260 9.99 -18.29 -4.70
CA GLU A 260 9.39 -16.96 -4.86
C GLU A 260 8.59 -16.57 -3.61
N VAL A 261 8.55 -15.28 -3.27
CA VAL A 261 7.70 -14.74 -2.20
C VAL A 261 6.38 -14.27 -2.80
N PRO A 262 5.23 -14.93 -2.51
CA PRO A 262 3.96 -14.62 -3.15
C PRO A 262 3.51 -13.16 -3.01
N SER A 263 2.60 -12.72 -3.89
CA SER A 263 1.94 -11.41 -3.75
C SER A 263 1.24 -11.31 -2.37
N GLY A 264 1.42 -10.17 -1.70
CA GLY A 264 0.90 -9.93 -0.35
C GLY A 264 1.50 -10.78 0.78
N ALA A 265 2.42 -11.70 0.51
CA ALA A 265 3.13 -12.47 1.53
C ALA A 265 4.41 -11.78 2.01
N ILE A 266 4.81 -12.07 3.25
CA ILE A 266 6.09 -11.63 3.84
C ILE A 266 7.07 -12.82 3.89
N PRO A 267 8.39 -12.59 3.74
CA PRO A 267 9.41 -13.65 3.78
C PRO A 267 9.34 -14.57 5.00
N ALA A 268 8.96 -14.04 6.17
CA ALA A 268 8.87 -14.80 7.42
C ALA A 268 7.89 -15.99 7.33
N LYS A 269 6.87 -15.93 6.45
CA LYS A 269 5.96 -17.07 6.20
C LYS A 269 6.63 -18.26 5.49
N LEU A 270 7.81 -18.05 4.90
CA LEU A 270 8.64 -19.10 4.28
C LEU A 270 9.78 -19.57 5.20
N GLY A 271 9.82 -19.09 6.46
CA GLY A 271 10.93 -19.30 7.38
C GLY A 271 12.17 -18.45 7.06
N ILE A 272 12.01 -17.32 6.35
CA ILE A 272 13.13 -16.49 5.87
C ILE A 272 13.03 -15.06 6.42
N VAL A 273 14.13 -14.51 6.94
CA VAL A 273 14.25 -13.07 7.28
C VAL A 273 15.43 -12.46 6.53
N VAL A 274 15.24 -11.25 5.97
CA VAL A 274 16.30 -10.50 5.30
C VAL A 274 16.60 -9.21 6.05
N HIS A 275 17.88 -8.98 6.37
CA HIS A 275 18.42 -7.73 6.94
C HIS A 275 19.56 -7.21 6.05
N ASN A 276 19.70 -5.89 5.91
CA ASN A 276 20.84 -5.29 5.20
C ASN A 276 22.08 -5.22 6.13
N VAL A 277 23.30 -5.26 5.57
CA VAL A 277 24.56 -5.22 6.34
C VAL A 277 24.67 -4.02 7.29
N GLY A 278 24.32 -2.82 6.84
CA GLY A 278 24.25 -1.63 7.71
C GLY A 278 23.22 -1.76 8.84
N THR A 279 22.15 -2.53 8.64
CA THR A 279 21.17 -2.80 9.69
C THR A 279 21.75 -3.72 10.78
N ALA A 280 22.56 -4.72 10.41
CA ALA A 280 23.28 -5.55 11.38
C ALA A 280 24.32 -4.73 12.18
N PHE A 281 25.09 -3.87 11.50
CA PHE A 281 26.01 -2.93 12.15
C PHE A 281 25.30 -2.00 13.15
N ALA A 282 24.13 -1.45 12.79
CA ALA A 282 23.33 -0.62 13.69
C ALA A 282 22.76 -1.39 14.89
N ILE A 283 22.39 -2.67 14.70
CA ILE A 283 21.98 -3.58 15.79
C ILE A 283 23.15 -3.82 16.77
N HIS A 284 24.38 -3.99 16.27
CA HIS A 284 25.56 -4.09 17.14
C HIS A 284 25.71 -2.85 18.02
N GLN A 285 25.83 -1.66 17.40
CA GLN A 285 26.02 -0.41 18.14
C GLN A 285 24.90 -0.14 19.17
N ALA A 286 23.64 -0.48 18.86
CA ALA A 286 22.52 -0.34 19.78
C ALA A 286 22.62 -1.25 21.02
N VAL A 287 22.94 -2.53 20.81
CA VAL A 287 22.94 -3.50 21.91
C VAL A 287 24.20 -3.38 22.75
N THR A 288 25.39 -3.38 22.14
CA THR A 288 26.67 -3.43 22.87
C THR A 288 27.12 -2.06 23.34
N GLN A 289 27.04 -1.05 22.47
CA GLN A 289 27.57 0.31 22.72
C GLN A 289 26.50 1.27 23.27
N GLY A 290 25.22 0.87 23.28
CA GLY A 290 24.09 1.69 23.73
C GLY A 290 23.72 2.84 22.78
N LYS A 291 24.30 2.89 21.58
CA LYS A 291 24.15 4.02 20.65
C LYS A 291 22.85 3.92 19.82
N PRO A 292 21.99 4.95 19.80
CA PRO A 292 20.85 5.01 18.90
C PRO A 292 21.26 5.18 17.42
N LEU A 293 20.36 4.85 16.49
CA LEU A 293 20.54 5.14 15.06
C LEU A 293 20.35 6.65 14.80
N ILE A 294 21.45 7.38 14.96
CA ILE A 294 21.57 8.83 14.70
C ILE A 294 22.46 9.19 13.51
N GLU A 295 23.21 8.25 12.94
CA GLU A 295 24.05 8.46 11.76
C GLU A 295 24.10 7.19 10.89
N ARG A 296 24.49 7.35 9.63
CA ARG A 296 24.77 6.21 8.72
C ARG A 296 25.82 6.57 7.68
N VAL A 297 26.40 5.55 7.03
CA VAL A 297 27.19 5.76 5.82
C VAL A 297 26.26 6.18 4.67
N VAL A 298 26.69 7.22 3.96
CA VAL A 298 26.06 7.75 2.75
C VAL A 298 27.13 7.97 1.69
N THR A 299 26.92 7.47 0.49
CA THR A 299 27.78 7.79 -0.67
C THR A 299 27.46 9.19 -1.18
N VAL A 300 28.48 10.01 -1.44
CA VAL A 300 28.32 11.31 -2.13
C VAL A 300 29.19 11.28 -3.38
N THR A 301 28.58 11.45 -4.55
CA THR A 301 29.17 11.00 -5.83
C THR A 301 28.50 11.65 -7.05
N GLY A 302 29.04 11.38 -8.24
CA GLY A 302 28.73 12.07 -9.50
C GLY A 302 29.80 13.11 -9.83
N GLN A 303 29.94 13.43 -11.13
CA GLN A 303 31.03 14.26 -11.67
C GLN A 303 31.11 15.69 -11.11
N ASN A 304 30.02 16.21 -10.55
CA ASN A 304 29.97 17.59 -10.03
C ASN A 304 30.28 17.68 -8.52
N VAL A 305 30.71 16.57 -7.90
CA VAL A 305 31.25 16.52 -6.53
C VAL A 305 32.78 16.59 -6.59
N GLY A 306 33.41 17.63 -6.04
CA GLY A 306 34.87 17.74 -5.99
C GLY A 306 35.55 16.72 -5.06
N LYS A 307 34.85 16.28 -4.01
CA LYS A 307 35.28 15.23 -3.07
C LYS A 307 34.28 14.06 -3.02
N PRO A 308 34.22 13.22 -4.06
CA PRO A 308 33.38 12.03 -4.05
C PRO A 308 33.94 11.00 -3.05
N GLY A 309 33.06 10.25 -2.39
CA GLY A 309 33.44 9.34 -1.31
C GLY A 309 32.26 8.79 -0.53
N ASN A 310 32.56 8.20 0.62
CA ASN A 310 31.57 7.70 1.58
C ASN A 310 31.76 8.37 2.93
N TYR A 311 30.65 8.82 3.52
CA TYR A 311 30.66 9.69 4.69
C TYR A 311 29.71 9.18 5.77
N TRP A 312 30.17 9.22 7.03
CA TRP A 312 29.29 9.14 8.20
C TRP A 312 28.51 10.45 8.31
N LEU A 313 27.21 10.40 7.96
CA LEU A 313 26.32 11.56 8.02
C LEU A 313 25.28 11.38 9.14
N PRO A 314 25.19 12.32 10.10
CA PRO A 314 24.11 12.32 11.07
C PRO A 314 22.75 12.57 10.41
N ILE A 315 21.74 11.87 10.89
CA ILE A 315 20.36 11.94 10.42
C ILE A 315 19.79 13.31 10.76
N GLY A 316 19.36 14.03 9.73
CA GLY A 316 18.93 15.42 9.81
C GLY A 316 19.98 16.44 9.38
N THR A 317 21.19 16.03 8.99
CA THR A 317 22.12 16.92 8.27
C THR A 317 21.43 17.47 7.01
N PRO A 318 21.47 18.79 6.73
CA PRO A 318 20.94 19.32 5.47
C PRO A 318 21.78 18.88 4.28
N VAL A 319 21.15 18.50 3.15
CA VAL A 319 21.86 18.15 1.91
C VAL A 319 22.75 19.29 1.43
N GLU A 320 22.30 20.54 1.53
CA GLU A 320 23.10 21.75 1.28
C GLU A 320 24.45 21.77 2.02
N HIS A 321 24.46 21.40 3.31
CA HIS A 321 25.70 21.36 4.09
C HIS A 321 26.64 20.28 3.55
N VAL A 322 26.12 19.10 3.23
CA VAL A 322 26.93 18.00 2.66
C VAL A 322 27.59 18.46 1.36
N LEU A 323 26.82 18.98 0.41
CA LEU A 323 27.31 19.49 -0.87
C LEU A 323 28.43 20.54 -0.70
N LYS A 324 28.24 21.46 0.25
CA LYS A 324 29.22 22.50 0.58
C LYS A 324 30.54 21.95 1.13
N GLN A 325 30.50 20.90 1.95
CA GLN A 325 31.72 20.26 2.48
C GLN A 325 32.41 19.36 1.45
N THR A 326 31.65 18.77 0.51
CA THR A 326 32.20 17.88 -0.55
C THR A 326 32.59 18.63 -1.84
N GLU A 327 32.76 19.95 -1.77
CA GLU A 327 33.21 20.81 -2.88
C GLU A 327 32.38 20.63 -4.16
N PHE A 328 31.06 20.67 -4.00
CA PHE A 328 30.09 20.67 -5.11
C PHE A 328 30.28 21.88 -6.05
N ASN A 329 30.35 21.60 -7.35
CA ASN A 329 30.41 22.61 -8.42
C ASN A 329 29.07 22.65 -9.20
N ALA A 330 28.40 23.80 -9.22
CA ALA A 330 27.03 23.89 -9.72
C ALA A 330 26.92 24.15 -11.23
N GLU A 331 26.24 23.26 -11.94
CA GLU A 331 25.71 23.54 -13.28
C GLU A 331 24.38 24.31 -13.24
N ALA A 332 24.04 24.98 -14.35
CA ALA A 332 22.85 25.84 -14.45
C ALA A 332 21.51 25.11 -14.22
N GLU A 333 21.42 23.83 -14.58
CA GLU A 333 20.25 22.98 -14.37
C GLU A 333 20.60 21.76 -13.49
N GLN A 334 21.39 21.97 -12.42
CA GLN A 334 21.86 20.88 -11.58
C GLN A 334 20.72 20.02 -10.99
N LYS A 335 20.70 18.74 -11.35
CA LYS A 335 19.93 17.70 -10.66
C LYS A 335 20.69 17.26 -9.40
N VAL A 336 20.04 17.24 -8.24
CA VAL A 336 20.54 16.58 -7.03
C VAL A 336 19.62 15.41 -6.72
N ILE A 337 20.15 14.18 -6.79
CA ILE A 337 19.38 12.94 -6.68
C ILE A 337 19.65 12.30 -5.32
N ILE A 338 18.59 11.84 -4.65
CA ILE A 338 18.69 10.99 -3.45
C ILE A 338 18.44 9.54 -3.83
N GLY A 339 19.35 8.66 -3.41
CA GLY A 339 19.49 7.31 -3.94
C GLY A 339 20.42 7.28 -5.16
N GLY A 340 20.29 6.24 -5.99
CA GLY A 340 21.00 6.12 -7.26
C GLY A 340 20.12 6.48 -8.46
N PRO A 341 20.61 6.26 -9.69
CA PRO A 341 19.93 6.70 -10.91
C PRO A 341 18.72 5.85 -11.32
N MET A 342 18.52 4.67 -10.71
CA MET A 342 17.45 3.73 -11.10
C MET A 342 16.22 3.83 -10.18
N MET A 343 16.44 3.83 -8.86
CA MET A 343 15.34 3.92 -7.88
C MET A 343 15.16 5.31 -7.27
N GLY A 344 16.18 6.16 -7.35
CA GLY A 344 16.21 7.46 -6.68
C GLY A 344 15.21 8.48 -7.22
N HIS A 345 15.34 9.70 -6.71
CA HIS A 345 14.55 10.84 -7.17
C HIS A 345 15.36 12.14 -7.09
N ALA A 346 15.12 13.05 -8.05
CA ALA A 346 15.64 14.41 -7.97
C ALA A 346 14.90 15.19 -6.86
N LEU A 347 15.65 16.02 -6.15
CA LEU A 347 15.12 16.96 -5.16
C LEU A 347 14.79 18.32 -5.80
N PRO A 348 13.64 18.94 -5.47
CA PRO A 348 13.34 20.32 -5.90
C PRO A 348 14.01 21.39 -5.02
N THR A 349 14.69 21.00 -3.93
CA THR A 349 15.43 21.88 -3.01
C THR A 349 16.48 21.08 -2.25
N ILE A 350 17.64 21.69 -1.98
CA ILE A 350 18.74 21.10 -1.19
C ILE A 350 18.60 21.38 0.32
N GLN A 351 17.60 22.16 0.74
CA GLN A 351 17.26 22.45 2.13
C GLN A 351 16.42 21.31 2.77
N VAL A 352 16.80 20.06 2.50
CA VAL A 352 16.14 18.84 2.98
C VAL A 352 17.12 17.97 3.80
N PRO A 353 16.62 17.17 4.76
CA PRO A 353 17.47 16.35 5.63
C PRO A 353 17.90 15.00 5.05
N ILE A 354 19.10 14.55 5.42
CA ILE A 354 19.50 13.13 5.34
C ILE A 354 18.62 12.29 6.30
N LEU A 355 18.05 11.18 5.83
CA LEU A 355 17.17 10.30 6.60
C LEU A 355 17.81 8.92 6.83
N LYS A 356 17.20 8.11 7.73
CA LYS A 356 17.58 6.69 7.96
C LYS A 356 17.67 5.86 6.67
N GLY A 357 16.84 6.16 5.67
CA GLY A 357 16.83 5.50 4.36
C GLY A 357 17.77 6.10 3.30
N THR A 358 18.39 7.27 3.54
CA THR A 358 19.24 7.95 2.57
C THR A 358 20.61 7.26 2.47
N ASN A 359 20.83 6.45 1.43
CA ASN A 359 22.09 5.74 1.20
C ASN A 359 23.06 6.45 0.24
N CYS A 360 22.57 7.37 -0.60
CA CYS A 360 23.37 8.09 -1.59
C CYS A 360 22.83 9.50 -1.84
N ILE A 361 23.75 10.43 -2.13
CA ILE A 361 23.51 11.71 -2.79
C ILE A 361 24.30 11.69 -4.10
N LEU A 362 23.58 11.69 -5.22
CA LEU A 362 24.14 11.63 -6.57
C LEU A 362 23.96 13.00 -7.26
N VAL A 363 25.06 13.60 -7.67
CA VAL A 363 25.13 14.95 -8.26
C VAL A 363 25.83 14.84 -9.63
N PRO A 364 25.09 14.37 -10.66
CA PRO A 364 25.68 14.08 -11.96
C PRO A 364 25.96 15.36 -12.75
N SER A 365 26.90 15.30 -13.69
CA SER A 365 27.01 16.33 -14.73
C SER A 365 25.89 16.19 -15.77
N SER A 366 25.61 17.23 -16.55
CA SER A 366 24.68 17.14 -17.70
C SER A 366 25.15 16.19 -18.81
N GLN A 367 26.39 15.68 -18.74
CA GLN A 367 26.90 14.66 -19.66
C GLN A 367 26.80 13.24 -19.07
N GLU A 368 26.75 13.12 -17.74
CA GLU A 368 26.72 11.84 -17.00
C GLU A 368 25.33 11.25 -16.89
N ILE A 369 24.33 12.07 -16.56
CA ILE A 369 22.91 11.71 -16.58
C ILE A 369 22.17 12.81 -17.35
N GLY A 370 22.10 12.61 -18.67
CA GLY A 370 21.77 13.64 -19.63
C GLY A 370 20.40 14.31 -19.50
N ILE A 371 20.13 15.23 -20.42
CA ILE A 371 18.81 15.81 -20.65
C ILE A 371 17.81 14.66 -20.81
N THR A 372 16.69 14.71 -20.08
CA THR A 372 15.67 13.66 -20.14
C THR A 372 15.12 13.59 -21.57
N PRO A 373 15.26 12.46 -22.29
CA PRO A 373 14.78 12.36 -23.67
C PRO A 373 13.25 12.48 -23.74
N GLU A 374 12.76 13.03 -24.86
CA GLU A 374 11.32 13.24 -25.09
C GLU A 374 10.57 11.90 -25.22
N GLU A 375 9.44 11.76 -24.51
CA GLU A 375 8.64 10.53 -24.52
C GLU A 375 8.08 10.25 -25.93
N LYS A 376 8.54 9.16 -26.55
CA LYS A 376 8.07 8.72 -27.86
C LYS A 376 6.91 7.73 -27.73
N ALA A 377 6.13 7.57 -28.80
CA ALA A 377 5.06 6.58 -28.85
C ALA A 377 5.59 5.15 -28.64
N CYS A 378 4.86 4.33 -27.87
CA CYS A 378 5.25 2.95 -27.55
C CYS A 378 5.21 2.03 -28.78
N ILE A 379 6.38 1.62 -29.29
CA ILE A 379 6.52 0.75 -30.46
C ILE A 379 6.21 -0.74 -30.20
N ARG A 380 5.78 -1.09 -28.97
CA ARG A 380 5.39 -2.44 -28.54
C ARG A 380 6.47 -3.54 -28.65
N CYS A 381 7.76 -3.19 -28.62
CA CYS A 381 8.89 -4.12 -28.76
C CYS A 381 8.96 -5.29 -27.75
N GLY A 382 8.33 -5.17 -26.58
CA GLY A 382 8.29 -6.23 -25.56
C GLY A 382 9.38 -6.15 -24.48
N GLU A 383 10.52 -5.47 -24.74
CA GLU A 383 11.69 -5.46 -23.83
C GLU A 383 11.38 -5.07 -22.38
N CYS A 384 10.45 -4.15 -22.17
CA CYS A 384 9.99 -3.77 -20.83
C CYS A 384 9.49 -4.95 -19.98
N ALA A 385 8.89 -5.99 -20.59
CA ALA A 385 8.48 -7.22 -19.94
C ALA A 385 9.65 -8.20 -19.75
N ASN A 386 10.49 -8.37 -20.78
CA ASN A 386 11.72 -9.19 -20.71
C ASN A 386 12.63 -8.78 -19.55
N ALA A 387 12.79 -7.47 -19.34
CA ALA A 387 13.61 -6.89 -18.29
C ALA A 387 12.92 -6.83 -16.91
N CYS A 388 11.64 -7.21 -16.78
CA CYS A 388 10.90 -7.05 -15.52
C CYS A 388 11.28 -8.14 -14.48
N PRO A 389 11.94 -7.80 -13.37
CA PRO A 389 12.37 -8.77 -12.35
C PRO A 389 11.22 -9.26 -11.46
N ALA A 390 9.99 -8.80 -11.72
CA ALA A 390 8.76 -9.19 -11.05
C ALA A 390 7.74 -9.84 -12.01
N LEU A 391 8.16 -10.19 -13.24
CA LEU A 391 7.35 -10.89 -14.26
C LEU A 391 5.98 -10.23 -14.58
N LEU A 392 5.87 -8.92 -14.38
CA LEU A 392 4.69 -8.13 -14.71
C LEU A 392 4.59 -7.85 -16.22
N LEU A 393 3.51 -7.18 -16.63
CA LEU A 393 3.32 -6.69 -18.01
C LEU A 393 3.35 -5.15 -18.05
N PRO A 394 4.54 -4.50 -18.06
CA PRO A 394 4.66 -3.04 -18.02
C PRO A 394 3.89 -2.30 -19.10
N GLN A 395 3.78 -2.86 -20.31
CA GLN A 395 2.97 -2.28 -21.39
C GLN A 395 1.48 -2.11 -21.01
N GLN A 396 0.87 -3.15 -20.40
CA GLN A 396 -0.55 -3.10 -19.99
C GLN A 396 -0.74 -2.16 -18.79
N LEU A 397 0.18 -2.23 -17.82
CA LEU A 397 0.22 -1.31 -16.68
C LEU A 397 0.34 0.15 -17.13
N PHE A 398 1.15 0.43 -18.15
CA PHE A 398 1.34 1.78 -18.70
C PHE A 398 0.11 2.29 -19.42
N TRP A 399 -0.53 1.49 -20.27
CA TRP A 399 -1.76 1.90 -20.94
C TRP A 399 -2.88 2.21 -19.96
N HIS A 400 -3.08 1.38 -18.93
CA HIS A 400 -4.07 1.68 -17.89
C HIS A 400 -3.67 2.86 -16.99
N ALA A 401 -2.39 3.01 -16.62
CA ALA A 401 -1.95 4.16 -15.82
C ALA A 401 -2.05 5.50 -16.58
N LYS A 402 -1.69 5.53 -17.88
CA LYS A 402 -1.77 6.71 -18.74
C LYS A 402 -3.21 7.06 -19.15
N ALA A 403 -4.14 6.11 -19.08
CA ALA A 403 -5.57 6.33 -19.26
C ALA A 403 -6.34 6.55 -17.93
N GLU A 404 -5.64 6.72 -16.80
CA GLU A 404 -6.20 6.88 -15.44
C GLU A 404 -7.09 5.71 -14.96
N GLU A 405 -7.02 4.55 -15.64
CA GLU A 405 -7.77 3.33 -15.33
C GLU A 405 -7.14 2.52 -14.19
N TYR A 406 -6.86 3.18 -13.06
CA TYR A 406 -6.01 2.63 -12.00
C TYR A 406 -6.53 1.33 -11.39
N ASP A 407 -7.85 1.12 -11.33
CA ASP A 407 -8.44 -0.16 -10.91
C ASP A 407 -8.05 -1.33 -11.83
N LYS A 408 -7.94 -1.09 -13.14
CA LYS A 408 -7.45 -2.11 -14.09
C LYS A 408 -5.95 -2.33 -13.89
N ALA A 409 -5.16 -1.27 -13.71
CA ALA A 409 -3.74 -1.40 -13.40
C ALA A 409 -3.52 -2.21 -12.09
N ALA A 410 -4.36 -2.02 -11.07
CA ALA A 410 -4.36 -2.83 -9.86
C ALA A 410 -4.65 -4.31 -10.14
N SER A 411 -5.58 -4.61 -11.06
CA SER A 411 -5.88 -6.00 -11.49
C SER A 411 -4.74 -6.66 -12.28
N TYR A 412 -3.84 -5.88 -12.89
CA TYR A 412 -2.57 -6.34 -13.49
C TYR A 412 -1.40 -6.36 -12.48
N ASN A 413 -1.70 -6.44 -11.18
CA ASN A 413 -0.73 -6.55 -10.07
C ASN A 413 0.26 -5.38 -9.95
N LEU A 414 -0.17 -4.15 -10.26
CA LEU A 414 0.64 -2.92 -10.06
C LEU A 414 1.27 -2.81 -8.66
N LYS A 415 0.65 -3.42 -7.63
CA LYS A 415 1.15 -3.42 -6.25
C LYS A 415 2.48 -4.18 -6.07
N ASP A 416 2.75 -5.22 -6.86
CA ASP A 416 4.01 -5.98 -6.84
C ASP A 416 5.11 -5.34 -7.69
N CYS A 417 4.83 -4.24 -8.38
CA CYS A 417 5.88 -3.47 -9.08
C CYS A 417 6.85 -2.87 -8.05
N ILE A 418 8.13 -3.25 -8.10
CA ILE A 418 9.16 -2.76 -7.16
C ILE A 418 9.78 -1.41 -7.56
N GLU A 419 9.25 -0.71 -8.58
CA GLU A 419 9.71 0.60 -9.06
C GLU A 419 11.19 0.70 -9.49
N CYS A 420 11.84 -0.45 -9.71
CA CYS A 420 13.26 -0.55 -10.06
C CYS A 420 13.74 0.16 -11.35
N GLY A 421 12.88 0.75 -12.17
CA GLY A 421 13.32 1.45 -13.39
C GLY A 421 13.79 0.57 -14.56
N CYS A 422 14.04 -0.75 -14.36
CA CYS A 422 14.52 -1.65 -15.42
C CYS A 422 13.72 -1.56 -16.73
N CYS A 423 12.40 -1.47 -16.63
CA CYS A 423 11.51 -1.38 -17.79
C CYS A 423 11.58 -0.03 -18.53
N SER A 424 11.89 1.06 -17.83
CA SER A 424 12.14 2.39 -18.43
C SER A 424 13.51 2.44 -19.10
N TYR A 425 14.54 1.92 -18.44
CA TYR A 425 15.91 1.90 -18.94
C TYR A 425 16.06 1.15 -20.28
N VAL A 426 15.31 0.06 -20.49
CA VAL A 426 15.30 -0.69 -21.77
C VAL A 426 14.29 -0.17 -22.79
N CYS A 427 13.63 0.97 -22.56
CA CYS A 427 12.57 1.44 -23.44
C CYS A 427 13.12 2.26 -24.62
N PRO A 428 13.11 1.75 -25.88
CA PRO A 428 13.57 2.51 -27.05
C PRO A 428 12.64 3.68 -27.44
N SER A 429 11.51 3.81 -26.72
CA SER A 429 10.57 4.93 -26.82
C SER A 429 10.77 5.97 -25.70
N ASP A 430 11.79 5.81 -24.85
CA ASP A 430 12.13 6.74 -23.76
C ASP A 430 11.00 6.98 -22.73
N ILE A 431 10.13 5.99 -22.53
CA ILE A 431 8.92 6.16 -21.71
C ILE A 431 9.26 6.07 -20.21
N PRO A 432 8.91 7.07 -19.37
CA PRO A 432 9.12 7.05 -17.93
C PRO A 432 8.06 6.19 -17.21
N LEU A 433 7.93 4.93 -17.62
CA LEU A 433 6.97 3.93 -17.13
C LEU A 433 6.81 3.93 -15.60
N VAL A 434 7.92 4.02 -14.85
CA VAL A 434 7.90 4.04 -13.37
C VAL A 434 7.23 5.28 -12.78
N GLU A 435 7.29 6.44 -13.43
CA GLU A 435 6.60 7.65 -12.97
C GLU A 435 5.08 7.49 -13.07
N TYR A 436 4.59 6.98 -14.22
CA TYR A 436 3.19 6.60 -14.38
C TYR A 436 2.75 5.57 -13.32
N TYR A 437 3.61 4.62 -12.95
CA TYR A 437 3.30 3.64 -11.89
C TYR A 437 3.29 4.26 -10.49
N ARG A 438 4.21 5.19 -10.18
CA ARG A 438 4.25 5.95 -8.93
C ARG A 438 2.97 6.77 -8.76
N ILE A 439 2.54 7.46 -9.81
CA ILE A 439 1.26 8.21 -9.84
C ILE A 439 0.07 7.27 -9.61
N ALA A 440 -0.04 6.19 -10.38
CA ALA A 440 -1.15 5.24 -10.28
C ALA A 440 -1.23 4.55 -8.90
N LYS A 441 -0.08 4.19 -8.30
CA LYS A 441 -0.02 3.67 -6.92
C LYS A 441 -0.45 4.71 -5.89
N SER A 442 -0.02 5.96 -6.05
CA SER A 442 -0.40 7.05 -5.15
C SER A 442 -1.91 7.28 -5.18
N ALA A 443 -2.52 7.30 -6.37
CA ALA A 443 -3.97 7.42 -6.53
C ALA A 443 -4.72 6.23 -5.90
N LEU A 444 -4.27 4.99 -6.13
CA LEU A 444 -4.85 3.79 -5.50
C LEU A 444 -4.74 3.82 -3.97
N LYS A 445 -3.63 4.33 -3.43
CA LYS A 445 -3.45 4.50 -1.99
C LYS A 445 -4.42 5.56 -1.45
N GLN A 446 -4.49 6.74 -2.08
CA GLN A 446 -5.40 7.82 -1.69
C GLN A 446 -6.85 7.34 -1.69
N ALA A 447 -7.31 6.65 -2.74
CA ALA A 447 -8.66 6.10 -2.79
C ALA A 447 -8.95 5.07 -1.67
N ALA A 448 -7.96 4.26 -1.29
CA ALA A 448 -8.07 3.34 -0.16
C ALA A 448 -8.10 4.06 1.19
N ASP A 449 -7.26 5.08 1.39
CA ASP A 449 -7.19 5.90 2.60
C ASP A 449 -8.48 6.74 2.78
N GLU A 450 -9.03 7.30 1.69
CA GLU A 450 -10.33 7.99 1.69
C GLU A 450 -11.49 7.04 2.01
N LYS A 451 -11.51 5.84 1.42
CA LYS A 451 -12.51 4.81 1.75
C LYS A 451 -12.43 4.42 3.23
N HIS A 452 -11.24 4.15 3.76
CA HIS A 452 -11.07 3.78 5.17
C HIS A 452 -11.44 4.93 6.12
N GLN A 453 -11.16 6.19 5.74
CA GLN A 453 -11.65 7.36 6.47
C GLN A 453 -13.18 7.47 6.45
N ALA A 454 -13.83 7.20 5.31
CA ALA A 454 -15.30 7.19 5.20
C ALA A 454 -15.94 6.07 6.05
N GLU A 455 -15.36 4.87 6.04
CA GLU A 455 -15.79 3.75 6.90
C GLU A 455 -15.60 4.08 8.39
N ARG A 456 -14.45 4.66 8.78
CA ARG A 456 -14.20 5.11 10.16
C ARG A 456 -15.10 6.27 10.59
N ALA A 457 -15.48 7.16 9.67
CA ALA A 457 -16.44 8.23 9.92
C ALA A 457 -17.87 7.67 10.09
N LYS A 458 -18.26 6.69 9.27
CA LYS A 458 -19.53 5.96 9.39
C LYS A 458 -19.65 5.26 10.75
N LEU A 459 -18.64 4.49 11.16
CA LEU A 459 -18.63 3.81 12.47
C LEU A 459 -18.74 4.81 13.64
N ARG A 460 -18.07 5.96 13.56
CA ARG A 460 -18.20 7.05 14.56
C ARG A 460 -19.60 7.68 14.59
N PHE A 461 -20.27 7.75 13.45
CA PHE A 461 -21.65 8.25 13.34
C PHE A 461 -22.67 7.26 13.88
N GLU A 462 -22.54 5.97 13.56
CA GLU A 462 -23.38 4.88 14.05
C GLU A 462 -23.26 4.75 15.58
N ALA A 463 -22.04 4.73 16.13
CA ALA A 463 -21.81 4.72 17.58
C ALA A 463 -22.37 5.97 18.30
N ARG A 464 -22.37 7.13 17.63
CA ARG A 464 -22.99 8.36 18.16
C ARG A 464 -24.53 8.26 18.17
N ILE A 465 -25.14 7.63 17.18
CA ILE A 465 -26.58 7.38 17.16
C ILE A 465 -26.97 6.41 18.28
N GLN A 466 -26.26 5.29 18.41
CA GLN A 466 -26.49 4.30 19.48
C GLN A 466 -26.46 4.95 20.86
N ARG A 467 -25.43 5.74 21.18
CA ARG A 467 -25.35 6.44 22.47
C ARG A 467 -26.50 7.43 22.70
N LEU A 468 -26.95 8.14 21.66
CA LEU A 468 -28.10 9.06 21.77
C LEU A 468 -29.44 8.31 21.94
N GLU A 469 -29.56 7.11 21.37
CA GLU A 469 -30.71 6.22 21.57
C GLU A 469 -30.70 5.60 22.98
N GLU A 470 -29.55 5.17 23.49
CA GLU A 470 -29.36 4.73 24.88
C GLU A 470 -29.66 5.86 25.88
N GLU A 471 -29.13 7.07 25.66
CA GLU A 471 -29.42 8.27 26.47
C GLU A 471 -30.94 8.58 26.47
N LYS A 472 -31.61 8.42 25.32
CA LYS A 472 -33.07 8.59 25.18
C LYS A 472 -33.86 7.50 25.91
N LEU A 473 -33.52 6.23 25.72
CA LEU A 473 -34.17 5.08 26.36
C LEU A 473 -33.99 5.11 27.88
N ALA A 474 -32.79 5.44 28.38
CA ALA A 474 -32.52 5.62 29.80
C ALA A 474 -33.32 6.80 30.40
N ARG A 475 -33.51 7.89 29.64
CA ARG A 475 -34.35 9.01 30.04
C ARG A 475 -35.84 8.66 30.06
N GLU A 476 -36.31 7.89 29.09
CA GLU A 476 -37.69 7.37 29.06
C GLU A 476 -37.95 6.35 30.17
N ALA A 477 -36.99 5.47 30.48
CA ALA A 477 -37.06 4.53 31.60
C ALA A 477 -37.17 5.28 32.93
N LYS A 478 -36.26 6.24 33.20
CA LYS A 478 -36.32 7.10 34.40
C LYS A 478 -37.63 7.90 34.49
N ALA A 479 -38.19 8.35 33.36
CA ALA A 479 -39.48 9.03 33.33
C ALA A 479 -40.65 8.08 33.65
N LYS A 480 -40.65 6.85 33.13
CA LYS A 480 -41.64 5.79 33.45
C LYS A 480 -41.55 5.36 34.91
N GLU A 481 -40.35 5.16 35.44
CA GLU A 481 -40.10 4.83 36.85
C GLU A 481 -40.60 5.95 37.78
N ALA A 482 -40.27 7.21 37.48
CA ALA A 482 -40.76 8.36 38.24
C ALA A 482 -42.29 8.51 38.16
N ALA A 483 -42.92 8.18 37.03
CA ALA A 483 -44.37 8.16 36.89
C ALA A 483 -45.03 7.03 37.70
N ALA A 484 -44.48 5.81 37.63
CA ALA A 484 -44.93 4.66 38.41
C ALA A 484 -44.80 4.90 39.93
N ARG A 485 -43.67 5.48 40.37
CA ARG A 485 -43.45 5.87 41.77
C ARG A 485 -44.46 6.91 42.24
N ARG A 486 -44.81 7.91 41.41
CA ARG A 486 -45.89 8.86 41.70
C ARG A 486 -47.25 8.16 41.83
N GLN A 487 -47.60 7.25 40.93
CA GLN A 487 -48.86 6.49 40.98
C GLN A 487 -48.94 5.54 42.20
N ALA A 488 -47.82 4.95 42.61
CA ALA A 488 -47.71 4.12 43.81
C ALA A 488 -47.82 4.91 45.12
N THR A 489 -47.47 6.21 45.10
CA THR A 489 -47.57 7.10 46.28
C THR A 489 -48.92 7.84 46.36
N MET A 490 -49.84 7.65 45.39
CA MET A 490 -51.17 8.27 45.41
C MET A 490 -52.19 7.48 46.22
N THR A 491 -52.89 8.17 47.12
CA THR A 491 -53.99 7.61 47.92
C THR A 491 -55.27 7.43 47.08
N SER A 492 -56.26 6.74 47.62
CA SER A 492 -57.53 6.47 46.91
C SER A 492 -58.28 7.75 46.54
N THR A 493 -58.24 8.77 47.38
CA THR A 493 -58.86 10.08 47.15
C THR A 493 -58.27 10.79 45.92
N ASP A 494 -56.94 10.74 45.77
CA ASP A 494 -56.23 11.40 44.66
C ASP A 494 -56.60 10.76 43.30
N LYS A 495 -56.79 9.44 43.28
CA LYS A 495 -57.10 8.68 42.06
C LYS A 495 -58.44 9.09 41.46
N ASN A 496 -59.44 9.40 42.30
CA ASN A 496 -60.73 9.93 41.86
C ASN A 496 -60.63 11.37 41.34
N ALA A 497 -59.84 12.23 42.00
CA ALA A 497 -59.64 13.61 41.54
C ALA A 497 -58.93 13.68 40.17
N VAL A 498 -57.97 12.77 39.91
CA VAL A 498 -57.26 12.70 38.62
C VAL A 498 -58.15 12.14 37.51
N THR A 499 -58.95 11.10 37.76
CA THR A 499 -59.89 10.59 36.74
C THR A 499 -60.97 11.61 36.42
N GLU A 500 -61.50 12.33 37.41
CA GLU A 500 -62.47 13.41 37.18
C GLU A 500 -61.86 14.58 36.39
N ALA A 501 -60.62 14.98 36.69
CA ALA A 501 -59.91 16.00 35.93
C ALA A 501 -59.65 15.57 34.47
N MET A 502 -59.28 14.30 34.23
CA MET A 502 -59.12 13.76 32.88
C MET A 502 -60.46 13.65 32.14
N ALA A 503 -61.54 13.28 32.82
CA ALA A 503 -62.89 13.28 32.26
C ALA A 503 -63.35 14.70 31.87
N ARG A 504 -63.09 15.71 32.72
CA ARG A 504 -63.36 17.13 32.40
C ARG A 504 -62.54 17.61 31.19
N ILE A 505 -61.29 17.17 31.01
CA ILE A 505 -60.47 17.50 29.84
C ILE A 505 -60.95 16.76 28.58
N ALA A 506 -61.37 15.50 28.70
CA ALA A 506 -61.96 14.73 27.59
C ALA A 506 -63.28 15.37 27.13
N ALA A 507 -64.18 15.71 28.06
CA ALA A 507 -65.41 16.44 27.78
C ALA A 507 -65.13 17.81 27.13
N LYS A 508 -64.10 18.54 27.58
CA LYS A 508 -63.70 19.82 26.97
C LYS A 508 -63.07 19.67 25.58
N LYS A 509 -62.56 18.48 25.22
CA LYS A 509 -62.14 18.15 23.84
C LYS A 509 -63.30 17.66 22.97
N ALA A 510 -64.27 16.94 23.53
CA ALA A 510 -65.49 16.56 22.82
C ALA A 510 -66.34 17.79 22.46
N ALA A 511 -66.60 18.68 23.43
CA ALA A 511 -67.28 19.95 23.20
C ALA A 511 -66.52 20.90 22.25
N ALA A 512 -65.20 20.72 22.09
CA ALA A 512 -64.40 21.45 21.09
C ALA A 512 -64.39 20.78 19.70
N ALA A 513 -64.93 19.57 19.56
CA ALA A 513 -65.13 18.88 18.29
C ALA A 513 -66.58 19.03 17.77
N GLU A 514 -67.56 19.12 18.69
CA GLU A 514 -68.97 19.39 18.37
C GLU A 514 -69.23 20.86 17.97
N ALA A 515 -68.26 21.76 18.17
CA ALA A 515 -68.37 23.18 17.85
C ALA A 515 -68.03 23.54 16.38
N THR A 516 -67.79 22.56 15.51
CA THR A 516 -67.36 22.78 14.10
C THR A 516 -68.07 21.86 13.10
N THR A 517 -69.41 21.83 13.11
CA THR A 517 -70.21 21.35 11.97
C THR A 517 -71.42 22.24 11.75
N ASP A 518 -71.29 23.23 10.87
CA ASP A 518 -72.46 23.81 10.22
C ASP A 518 -72.14 24.17 8.76
N ASN A 519 -72.93 23.59 7.85
CA ASN A 519 -73.05 23.71 6.40
C ASN A 519 -71.82 23.84 5.46
N ALA A 520 -71.91 23.10 4.35
CA ALA A 520 -71.03 23.21 3.18
C ALA A 520 -71.87 23.20 1.89
N THR A 521 -71.54 24.08 0.93
CA THR A 521 -71.88 23.99 -0.51
C THR A 521 -70.98 24.99 -1.27
N VAL A 522 -70.00 24.53 -2.06
CA VAL A 522 -70.05 24.24 -3.52
C VAL A 522 -69.50 25.40 -4.41
N GLU A 523 -68.25 25.20 -4.83
CA GLU A 523 -67.60 25.55 -6.12
C GLU A 523 -67.31 27.00 -6.62
N VAL A 524 -66.37 27.04 -7.58
CA VAL A 524 -66.03 28.07 -8.60
C VAL A 524 -64.94 29.16 -8.30
N VAL A 525 -63.67 28.70 -8.36
CA VAL A 525 -62.44 29.28 -9.00
C VAL A 525 -62.01 30.77 -8.84
N PHE A 526 -60.68 30.93 -8.67
CA PHE A 526 -59.73 32.02 -9.11
C PHE A 526 -59.13 33.03 -8.11
N ALA A 527 -57.80 33.20 -8.28
CA ALA A 527 -56.95 34.40 -8.11
C ALA A 527 -56.72 35.07 -6.72
N ASP A 528 -55.61 34.65 -6.09
CA ASP A 528 -54.42 35.47 -5.69
C ASP A 528 -54.51 36.68 -4.72
N THR A 529 -53.39 36.88 -4.01
CA THR A 529 -52.91 38.04 -3.22
C THR A 529 -53.49 38.40 -1.83
N SER A 530 -52.55 38.45 -0.87
CA SER A 530 -52.38 39.46 0.20
C SER A 530 -52.81 39.20 1.68
N ASN A 531 -51.88 39.61 2.56
CA ASN A 531 -52.01 40.19 3.92
C ASN A 531 -52.44 39.39 5.18
N THR A 532 -51.53 39.41 6.19
CA THR A 532 -51.66 39.75 7.63
C THR A 532 -52.85 39.24 8.49
N GLU A 533 -52.69 38.80 9.76
CA GLU A 533 -51.51 38.78 10.65
C GLU A 533 -51.63 37.82 11.87
N ALA A 534 -50.49 37.28 12.33
CA ALA A 534 -50.20 36.82 13.72
C ALA A 534 -51.01 35.63 14.32
N PRO A 535 -50.60 35.01 15.47
CA PRO A 535 -49.41 35.25 16.28
C PRO A 535 -48.50 34.03 16.61
N LYS A 536 -47.20 34.33 16.78
CA LYS A 536 -46.23 33.80 17.78
C LYS A 536 -46.07 32.27 17.96
N GLY A 537 -44.87 31.76 17.63
CA GLY A 537 -44.41 30.44 18.10
C GLY A 537 -42.97 30.02 17.77
N LYS A 538 -42.42 30.39 16.60
CA LYS A 538 -41.11 29.88 16.12
C LYS A 538 -40.10 30.95 15.65
N ALA A 539 -40.32 32.23 15.94
CA ALA A 539 -39.53 33.34 15.38
C ALA A 539 -38.17 33.62 16.07
N ALA A 540 -37.99 33.22 17.33
CA ALA A 540 -36.87 33.68 18.17
C ALA A 540 -35.47 33.27 17.65
N VAL A 541 -35.33 32.04 17.13
CA VAL A 541 -34.03 31.51 16.67
C VAL A 541 -33.60 32.13 15.34
N ALA A 542 -34.54 32.36 14.42
CA ALA A 542 -34.26 33.04 13.15
C ALA A 542 -33.82 34.49 13.35
N ALA A 543 -34.44 35.21 14.29
CA ALA A 543 -34.09 36.59 14.61
C ALA A 543 -32.66 36.74 15.16
N ALA A 544 -32.15 35.74 15.91
CA ALA A 544 -30.77 35.75 16.39
C ALA A 544 -29.75 35.65 15.24
N ILE A 545 -30.00 34.75 14.28
CA ILE A 545 -29.13 34.55 13.10
C ILE A 545 -29.17 35.78 12.18
N ALA A 546 -30.34 36.41 12.02
CA ALA A 546 -30.47 37.66 11.27
C ALA A 546 -29.66 38.81 11.90
N ARG A 547 -29.73 38.99 13.23
CA ARG A 547 -28.96 40.03 13.95
C ARG A 547 -27.44 39.81 13.86
N ALA A 548 -26.98 38.56 13.88
CA ALA A 548 -25.57 38.23 13.68
C ALA A 548 -25.06 38.57 12.26
N LYS A 549 -25.91 38.45 11.23
CA LYS A 549 -25.58 38.92 9.87
C LYS A 549 -25.63 40.45 9.77
N ALA A 550 -26.65 41.10 10.32
CA ALA A 550 -26.80 42.56 10.29
C ALA A 550 -25.59 43.28 10.91
N LYS A 551 -25.07 42.81 12.04
CA LYS A 551 -23.89 43.42 12.69
C LYS A 551 -22.59 43.29 11.89
N LYS A 552 -22.53 42.42 10.87
CA LYS A 552 -21.41 42.36 9.89
C LYS A 552 -21.65 43.16 8.60
N ALA A 553 -22.82 43.78 8.44
CA ALA A 553 -23.16 44.62 7.30
C ALA A 553 -23.16 46.13 7.63
N ALA A 554 -22.80 46.51 8.87
CA ALA A 554 -22.82 47.87 9.39
C ALA A 554 -21.43 48.32 9.94
N GLN A 555 -20.36 47.86 9.29
CA GLN A 555 -18.97 48.25 9.56
C GLN A 555 -18.19 48.39 8.24
N GLY A 556 -18.80 49.04 7.25
CA GLY A 556 -18.28 49.13 5.88
C GLY A 556 -19.07 50.08 4.99
N ALA A 557 -19.47 51.23 5.55
CA ALA A 557 -20.17 52.31 4.86
C ALA A 557 -20.09 53.60 5.69
N ASP A 558 -18.92 54.25 5.68
CA ASP A 558 -18.70 55.66 6.04
C ASP A 558 -17.46 56.16 5.27
N ASP A 559 -17.29 57.48 5.19
CA ASP A 559 -16.18 58.22 4.57
C ASP A 559 -15.92 58.01 3.06
N ALA A 560 -16.71 58.70 2.23
CA ALA A 560 -16.36 58.96 0.82
C ALA A 560 -17.01 60.24 0.24
N GLU A 561 -16.67 61.45 0.73
CA GLU A 561 -17.00 62.68 -0.03
C GLU A 561 -15.98 63.84 0.04
N SER A 562 -15.42 64.16 -1.14
CA SER A 562 -14.97 65.48 -1.66
C SER A 562 -14.29 66.52 -0.73
N SER A 563 -13.01 66.82 -1.01
CA SER A 563 -12.54 68.05 -1.71
C SER A 563 -11.01 68.22 -1.56
N LYS A 564 -10.23 68.92 -2.40
CA LYS A 564 -10.15 69.30 -3.84
C LYS A 564 -8.91 70.23 -3.92
N GLN A 565 -8.21 70.27 -5.06
CA GLN A 565 -7.14 71.24 -5.42
C GLN A 565 -5.79 71.12 -4.65
N ALA A 566 -4.61 71.43 -5.25
CA ALA A 566 -4.25 71.62 -6.66
C ALA A 566 -2.71 71.62 -6.93
N PHE A 567 -2.33 71.34 -8.19
CA PHE A 567 -1.07 71.68 -8.91
C PHE A 567 0.30 71.04 -8.53
N SER A 568 0.71 70.09 -9.39
CA SER A 568 2.03 69.91 -10.06
C SER A 568 3.37 70.19 -9.34
N SER A 569 4.28 69.21 -9.37
CA SER A 569 5.36 69.13 -10.39
C SER A 569 5.95 67.70 -10.46
N GLU A 570 6.90 67.45 -11.38
CA GLU A 570 7.28 66.10 -11.85
C GLU A 570 8.51 65.47 -11.15
N SER A 571 8.61 64.13 -11.29
CA SER A 571 9.80 63.24 -11.24
C SER A 571 10.74 63.23 -10.01
N SER A 572 11.28 62.08 -9.58
CA SER A 572 11.04 60.67 -9.95
C SER A 572 11.47 59.72 -8.82
N GLU A 573 10.70 58.65 -8.58
CA GLU A 573 10.88 57.72 -7.46
C GLU A 573 11.89 56.58 -7.73
N PRO A 574 12.50 56.08 -6.65
CA PRO A 574 12.74 54.65 -6.45
C PRO A 574 11.98 54.13 -5.20
N THR A 575 11.92 52.79 -5.05
CA THR A 575 11.75 52.03 -3.78
C THR A 575 10.37 51.42 -3.44
N VAL A 576 10.21 50.13 -3.80
CA VAL A 576 9.65 48.98 -3.01
C VAL A 576 8.21 49.03 -2.42
N GLN A 577 7.62 47.82 -2.30
CA GLN A 577 6.50 47.35 -1.44
C GLN A 577 5.16 47.07 -2.15
N ALA A 578 4.65 45.84 -1.94
CA ALA A 578 3.34 45.38 -2.36
C ALA A 578 2.86 44.20 -1.50
N GLU A 579 1.97 44.45 -0.53
CA GLU A 579 1.48 43.41 0.39
C GLU A 579 0.08 42.85 0.05
N SER A 580 -0.01 41.52 0.14
CA SER A 580 -1.20 40.69 0.40
C SER A 580 -2.62 41.21 0.08
N LEU A 581 -3.09 40.94 -1.15
CA LEU A 581 -4.52 40.76 -1.42
C LEU A 581 -5.06 39.46 -0.80
N SER A 582 -6.25 39.51 -0.19
CA SER A 582 -6.94 38.38 0.45
C SER A 582 -7.20 37.21 -0.52
N GLN A 583 -7.15 35.98 0.00
CA GLN A 583 -7.35 34.76 -0.81
C GLN A 583 -8.78 34.60 -1.33
N LYS A 584 -9.81 35.15 -0.65
CA LYS A 584 -11.21 34.95 -1.08
C LYS A 584 -11.53 35.68 -2.38
N ASP A 585 -10.96 36.87 -2.56
CA ASP A 585 -11.25 37.74 -3.69
C ASP A 585 -10.58 37.23 -4.97
N LYS A 586 -9.38 36.64 -4.82
CA LYS A 586 -8.69 35.90 -5.88
C LYS A 586 -9.51 34.70 -6.38
N VAL A 587 -10.12 33.93 -5.47
CA VAL A 587 -10.98 32.79 -5.83
C VAL A 587 -12.28 33.24 -6.51
N ALA A 588 -12.91 34.32 -6.03
CA ALA A 588 -14.10 34.89 -6.67
C ALA A 588 -13.80 35.35 -8.12
N ALA A 589 -12.69 36.07 -8.33
CA ALA A 589 -12.25 36.52 -9.65
C ALA A 589 -11.92 35.35 -10.59
N ALA A 590 -11.27 34.29 -10.09
CA ALA A 590 -10.98 33.09 -10.87
C ALA A 590 -12.25 32.36 -11.32
N ILE A 591 -13.23 32.18 -10.43
CA ILE A 591 -14.52 31.53 -10.75
C ILE A 591 -15.33 32.34 -11.77
N ALA A 592 -15.32 33.67 -11.68
CA ALA A 592 -15.94 34.55 -12.66
C ALA A 592 -15.31 34.39 -14.06
N ARG A 593 -13.96 34.43 -14.14
CA ARG A 593 -13.22 34.25 -15.40
C ARG A 593 -13.41 32.85 -16.00
N ALA A 594 -13.46 31.80 -15.17
CA ALA A 594 -13.72 30.43 -15.61
C ALA A 594 -15.15 30.25 -16.17
N LYS A 595 -16.16 30.89 -15.57
CA LYS A 595 -17.53 30.89 -16.12
C LYS A 595 -17.61 31.64 -17.45
N ALA A 596 -17.03 32.84 -17.55
CA ALA A 596 -17.02 33.63 -18.78
C ALA A 596 -16.34 32.89 -19.95
N LYS A 597 -15.20 32.24 -19.72
CA LYS A 597 -14.51 31.44 -20.75
C LYS A 597 -15.31 30.21 -21.19
N LYS A 598 -16.16 29.65 -20.32
CA LYS A 598 -17.04 28.50 -20.64
C LYS A 598 -18.32 28.89 -21.40
N THR A 599 -18.72 30.17 -21.36
CA THR A 599 -19.82 30.70 -22.20
C THR A 599 -19.33 31.23 -23.55
N ALA A 600 -18.09 31.75 -23.63
CA ALA A 600 -17.51 32.20 -24.89
C ALA A 600 -17.22 31.04 -25.87
N LEU A 601 -16.83 29.86 -25.38
CA LEU A 601 -16.53 28.67 -26.19
C LEU A 601 -17.80 27.90 -26.66
N LYS A 602 -18.89 28.62 -26.93
CA LYS A 602 -20.15 28.03 -27.43
C LYS A 602 -20.96 28.91 -28.39
N ALA A 603 -20.37 30.01 -28.86
CA ALA A 603 -21.00 30.94 -29.79
C ALA A 603 -19.96 31.58 -30.71
N ASP A 604 -19.25 30.77 -31.50
CA ASP A 604 -18.61 31.23 -32.74
C ASP A 604 -18.36 30.03 -33.67
N SER A 605 -19.09 29.98 -34.79
CA SER A 605 -18.91 28.99 -35.86
C SER A 605 -19.70 29.40 -37.11
N ASP A 606 -19.31 30.50 -37.77
CA ASP A 606 -19.59 30.79 -39.19
C ASP A 606 -18.91 32.10 -39.62
N THR A 607 -17.84 32.05 -40.43
CA THR A 607 -17.62 32.83 -41.67
C THR A 607 -16.20 32.68 -42.26
N ASN A 608 -16.13 32.74 -43.60
CA ASN A 608 -15.04 32.37 -44.51
C ASN A 608 -13.75 33.22 -44.44
N GLY A 609 -12.64 32.66 -44.98
CA GLY A 609 -11.45 33.40 -45.44
C GLY A 609 -10.36 32.47 -46.04
N ASP A 610 -9.96 32.71 -47.30
CA ASP A 610 -9.04 31.92 -48.13
C ASP A 610 -7.55 31.92 -47.62
N THR A 611 -6.57 31.16 -48.16
CA THR A 611 -6.42 30.56 -49.52
C THR A 611 -5.46 29.34 -49.55
N GLU A 612 -5.63 28.47 -50.55
CA GLU A 612 -4.65 27.63 -51.32
C GLU A 612 -3.43 26.93 -50.63
N ALA A 613 -2.99 25.71 -50.98
CA ALA A 613 -3.44 24.59 -51.87
C ALA A 613 -2.47 23.37 -51.63
N THR A 614 -2.35 22.25 -52.39
CA THR A 614 -2.91 21.76 -53.68
C THR A 614 -2.81 20.21 -53.75
N VAL A 615 -3.90 19.51 -54.14
CA VAL A 615 -3.99 18.08 -54.63
C VAL A 615 -3.39 16.93 -53.75
N ASN A 616 -3.81 15.66 -53.85
CA ASN A 616 -4.57 14.95 -54.90
C ASN A 616 -5.59 13.93 -54.32
N ALA A 617 -6.50 13.40 -55.15
CA ALA A 617 -7.74 12.73 -54.71
C ALA A 617 -7.92 11.28 -55.22
N ASN A 618 -8.76 10.49 -54.53
CA ASN A 618 -9.76 9.62 -55.18
C ASN A 618 -10.88 9.14 -54.22
N GLN A 619 -12.06 8.84 -54.79
CA GLN A 619 -13.29 8.29 -54.16
C GLN A 619 -13.78 7.09 -55.02
N PRO A 620 -14.82 6.25 -54.69
CA PRO A 620 -16.22 6.57 -54.28
C PRO A 620 -16.67 5.87 -52.95
N VAL A 621 -17.73 6.20 -52.17
CA VAL A 621 -19.18 6.58 -52.32
C VAL A 621 -20.18 5.41 -52.11
N ALA A 622 -21.02 5.52 -51.06
CA ALA A 622 -22.36 4.94 -50.75
C ALA A 622 -22.51 4.88 -49.18
N GLU A 623 -23.43 5.54 -48.48
CA GLU A 623 -24.92 5.41 -48.40
C GLU A 623 -25.40 4.05 -47.81
N THR A 624 -26.38 3.92 -46.89
CA THR A 624 -27.45 4.84 -46.40
C THR A 624 -27.95 4.48 -44.96
N ALA A 625 -28.93 5.24 -44.43
CA ALA A 625 -30.03 4.82 -43.51
C ALA A 625 -29.87 4.71 -41.95
N THR A 626 -30.17 5.83 -41.26
CA THR A 626 -31.23 5.99 -40.21
C THR A 626 -31.52 4.93 -39.13
N SER A 627 -31.03 5.20 -37.90
CA SER A 627 -31.78 5.32 -36.63
C SER A 627 -32.88 4.33 -36.18
N THR A 628 -32.61 3.54 -35.12
CA THR A 628 -33.59 3.08 -34.09
C THR A 628 -32.96 2.84 -32.68
N GLU A 629 -31.95 3.62 -32.26
CA GLU A 629 -31.32 3.44 -30.94
C GLU A 629 -32.10 4.06 -29.75
N ALA A 630 -33.14 3.37 -29.26
CA ALA A 630 -33.78 3.69 -27.98
C ALA A 630 -33.96 2.46 -27.06
N ASP A 631 -34.85 1.52 -27.43
CA ASP A 631 -35.20 0.38 -26.57
C ASP A 631 -34.10 -0.68 -26.43
N ASP A 632 -33.26 -0.83 -27.46
CA ASP A 632 -32.21 -1.85 -27.52
C ASP A 632 -31.16 -1.70 -26.39
N LYS A 633 -30.91 -0.46 -25.93
CA LYS A 633 -30.03 -0.20 -24.77
C LYS A 633 -30.65 -0.69 -23.45
N LYS A 634 -31.98 -0.66 -23.32
CA LYS A 634 -32.71 -1.12 -22.12
C LYS A 634 -32.68 -2.65 -22.01
N ALA A 635 -32.84 -3.35 -23.14
CA ALA A 635 -32.68 -4.81 -23.22
C ALA A 635 -31.23 -5.25 -22.90
N LYS A 636 -30.23 -4.57 -23.47
CA LYS A 636 -28.80 -4.85 -23.23
C LYS A 636 -28.39 -4.66 -21.76
N VAL A 637 -28.90 -3.64 -21.07
CA VAL A 637 -28.68 -3.47 -19.62
C VAL A 637 -29.35 -4.58 -18.79
N ALA A 638 -30.58 -4.97 -19.11
CA ALA A 638 -31.26 -6.07 -18.42
C ALA A 638 -30.48 -7.41 -18.57
N ALA A 639 -30.01 -7.71 -19.78
CA ALA A 639 -29.17 -8.88 -20.05
C ALA A 639 -27.81 -8.83 -19.30
N ALA A 640 -27.19 -7.66 -19.19
CA ALA A 640 -25.96 -7.48 -18.42
C ALA A 640 -26.17 -7.73 -16.91
N VAL A 641 -27.26 -7.21 -16.32
CA VAL A 641 -27.62 -7.44 -14.91
C VAL A 641 -27.96 -8.91 -14.64
N ALA A 642 -28.64 -9.59 -15.57
CA ALA A 642 -28.90 -11.02 -15.48
C ALA A 642 -27.59 -11.84 -15.49
N ARG A 643 -26.68 -11.55 -16.42
CA ARG A 643 -25.35 -12.19 -16.50
C ARG A 643 -24.49 -11.92 -15.26
N ALA A 644 -24.54 -10.71 -14.71
CA ALA A 644 -23.84 -10.36 -13.46
C ALA A 644 -24.38 -11.16 -12.26
N LYS A 645 -25.71 -11.32 -12.13
CA LYS A 645 -26.32 -12.18 -11.10
C LYS A 645 -25.94 -13.65 -11.28
N ALA A 646 -26.01 -14.18 -12.50
CA ALA A 646 -25.63 -15.56 -12.79
C ALA A 646 -24.15 -15.84 -12.47
N LYS A 647 -23.24 -14.95 -12.87
CA LYS A 647 -21.80 -15.10 -12.57
C LYS A 647 -21.50 -14.99 -11.07
N LYS A 648 -22.26 -14.19 -10.31
CA LYS A 648 -22.14 -14.11 -8.85
C LYS A 648 -22.68 -15.36 -8.15
N ALA A 649 -23.76 -15.96 -8.65
CA ALA A 649 -24.27 -17.24 -8.14
C ALA A 649 -23.29 -18.39 -8.38
N ALA A 650 -22.73 -18.49 -9.60
CA ALA A 650 -21.72 -19.50 -9.94
C ALA A 650 -20.45 -19.39 -9.08
N ALA A 651 -19.96 -18.17 -8.82
CA ALA A 651 -18.82 -17.95 -7.92
C ALA A 651 -19.11 -18.43 -6.48
N GLN A 652 -20.35 -18.26 -5.99
CA GLN A 652 -20.76 -18.76 -4.67
C GLN A 652 -21.00 -20.28 -4.61
N GLN A 653 -21.08 -20.97 -5.76
CA GLN A 653 -21.04 -22.44 -5.79
C GLN A 653 -19.61 -22.97 -5.81
N ALA A 654 -18.68 -22.30 -6.51
CA ALA A 654 -17.26 -22.68 -6.53
C ALA A 654 -16.59 -22.60 -5.14
N GLU A 655 -16.85 -21.53 -4.37
CA GLU A 655 -16.32 -21.43 -2.99
C GLU A 655 -17.00 -22.39 -1.98
N LEU A 656 -17.94 -23.23 -2.42
CA LEU A 656 -18.53 -24.31 -1.62
C LEU A 656 -18.08 -25.72 -2.04
N SER A 657 -17.40 -25.88 -3.19
CA SER A 657 -16.77 -27.16 -3.57
C SER A 657 -15.38 -27.34 -2.95
N ASP A 658 -14.57 -26.27 -2.89
CA ASP A 658 -13.16 -26.32 -2.44
C ASP A 658 -12.98 -26.56 -0.91
N MET A 659 -14.07 -26.77 -0.17
CA MET A 659 -14.07 -27.10 1.27
C MET A 659 -14.61 -28.51 1.58
N ALA A 660 -14.82 -29.37 0.56
CA ALA A 660 -15.46 -30.67 0.71
C ALA A 660 -14.54 -31.89 0.52
N GLU A 661 -13.32 -31.73 -0.01
CA GLU A 661 -12.33 -32.81 -0.15
C GLU A 661 -11.23 -32.76 0.92
N VAL A 662 -10.58 -33.91 1.15
CA VAL A 662 -9.52 -34.21 2.13
C VAL A 662 -9.98 -34.48 3.58
N GLN A 663 -10.49 -35.71 3.81
CA GLN A 663 -10.15 -36.55 4.98
C GLN A 663 -10.12 -38.06 4.57
N PRO A 664 -9.46 -38.96 5.34
CA PRO A 664 -8.69 -40.05 4.72
C PRO A 664 -9.14 -41.50 5.03
N GLU A 665 -8.56 -42.44 4.25
CA GLU A 665 -8.57 -43.90 4.41
C GLU A 665 -7.17 -44.41 3.94
N TYR A 666 -6.46 -45.42 4.46
CA TYR A 666 -6.64 -46.51 5.46
C TYR A 666 -5.50 -46.45 6.52
N ALA A 667 -5.51 -47.01 7.74
CA ALA A 667 -6.30 -48.01 8.50
C ALA A 667 -5.74 -49.46 8.58
N LYS A 668 -5.62 -49.98 9.84
CA LYS A 668 -5.32 -51.38 10.29
C LYS A 668 -3.83 -51.84 10.16
N GLN A 669 -3.28 -52.78 10.98
CA GLN A 669 -3.85 -53.60 12.07
C GLN A 669 -2.79 -54.07 13.14
N GLU A 670 -3.25 -54.24 14.39
CA GLU A 670 -2.89 -55.26 15.42
C GLU A 670 -1.46 -55.59 15.94
N SER A 671 -1.36 -55.49 17.28
CA SER A 671 -0.86 -56.51 18.25
C SER A 671 0.61 -56.56 18.71
N GLY A 672 0.77 -56.98 19.97
CA GLY A 672 2.03 -57.26 20.69
C GLY A 672 2.73 -56.04 21.29
N SER A 673 3.27 -56.02 22.51
CA SER A 673 3.04 -56.66 23.82
C SER A 673 4.19 -56.18 24.74
N ASP A 674 3.97 -56.24 26.06
CA ASP A 674 4.99 -56.38 27.12
C ASP A 674 5.83 -55.19 27.67
N VAL A 675 5.90 -55.23 29.02
CA VAL A 675 6.99 -54.85 29.95
C VAL A 675 7.13 -53.39 30.48
N GLU A 676 6.39 -53.18 31.58
CA GLU A 676 6.84 -52.73 32.92
C GLU A 676 7.47 -51.34 33.20
N SER A 677 6.76 -50.61 34.08
CA SER A 677 7.28 -49.85 35.25
C SER A 677 7.92 -48.46 35.00
N ARG A 678 7.94 -47.51 35.97
CA ARG A 678 7.43 -47.49 37.36
C ARG A 678 7.18 -46.04 37.84
N ASN A 679 6.25 -45.86 38.78
CA ASN A 679 6.20 -44.93 39.95
C ASN A 679 6.95 -43.56 39.93
N GLU A 680 6.44 -42.45 40.51
CA GLU A 680 5.27 -42.23 41.40
C GLU A 680 4.78 -40.75 41.48
N LEU A 681 3.83 -40.48 42.39
CA LEU A 681 3.09 -39.22 42.69
C LEU A 681 3.98 -37.97 42.96
N GLY A 682 3.52 -36.71 42.96
CA GLY A 682 2.20 -36.04 42.86
C GLY A 682 2.40 -34.48 42.94
N SER A 683 1.44 -33.56 43.09
CA SER A 683 -0.02 -33.55 43.26
C SER A 683 -0.59 -32.11 43.10
N ALA A 684 -1.91 -31.94 42.84
CA ALA A 684 -2.67 -30.67 42.66
C ALA A 684 -2.33 -29.86 41.36
N ALA A 685 -3.26 -29.30 40.55
CA ALA A 685 -4.56 -28.63 40.76
C ALA A 685 -4.42 -27.15 41.23
N GLU A 686 -5.09 -26.14 40.65
CA GLU A 686 -6.21 -26.08 39.69
C GLU A 686 -6.01 -24.97 38.61
N LEU A 687 -6.75 -25.01 37.48
CA LEU A 687 -7.56 -23.90 36.93
C LEU A 687 -7.95 -24.10 35.44
N SER A 688 -9.12 -24.66 35.17
CA SER A 688 -9.93 -24.35 33.98
C SER A 688 -11.41 -24.64 34.26
N ALA A 689 -12.29 -23.67 33.99
CA ALA A 689 -13.69 -23.75 34.38
C ALA A 689 -14.57 -24.38 33.28
N PRO A 690 -15.58 -25.21 33.62
CA PRO A 690 -16.53 -25.74 32.64
C PRO A 690 -17.47 -24.66 32.10
N LEU A 691 -17.86 -24.80 30.83
CA LEU A 691 -18.79 -23.90 30.13
C LEU A 691 -20.21 -23.93 30.75
N SER A 692 -20.95 -22.83 30.59
CA SER A 692 -22.28 -22.72 31.22
C SER A 692 -23.34 -23.59 30.52
N PRO A 693 -24.39 -24.02 31.24
CA PRO A 693 -25.53 -24.73 30.65
C PRO A 693 -26.29 -23.93 29.57
N GLU A 694 -26.14 -22.60 29.54
CA GLU A 694 -26.70 -21.78 28.47
C GLU A 694 -25.89 -21.86 27.18
N ASP A 695 -24.57 -22.00 27.27
CA ASP A 695 -23.68 -22.04 26.12
C ASP A 695 -23.74 -23.42 25.44
N GLU A 696 -23.90 -24.49 26.22
CA GLU A 696 -24.37 -25.79 25.71
C GLU A 696 -25.69 -25.66 24.93
N LYS A 697 -26.70 -24.94 25.47
CA LYS A 697 -27.98 -24.73 24.78
C LYS A 697 -27.80 -23.94 23.49
N LYS A 698 -26.99 -22.87 23.49
CA LYS A 698 -26.67 -22.07 22.29
C LYS A 698 -25.98 -22.95 21.23
N ALA A 699 -25.01 -23.77 21.61
CA ALA A 699 -24.34 -24.72 20.71
C ALA A 699 -25.30 -25.78 20.14
N LYS A 700 -26.15 -26.37 20.98
CA LYS A 700 -27.16 -27.37 20.58
C LYS A 700 -28.21 -26.77 19.63
N VAL A 701 -28.63 -25.52 19.84
CA VAL A 701 -29.50 -24.76 18.91
C VAL A 701 -28.77 -24.43 17.59
N ALA A 702 -27.52 -23.98 17.64
CA ALA A 702 -26.73 -23.70 16.42
C ALA A 702 -26.56 -24.96 15.55
N ALA A 703 -26.24 -26.10 16.17
CA ALA A 703 -26.15 -27.40 15.50
C ALA A 703 -27.50 -27.84 14.90
N ALA A 704 -28.62 -27.60 15.59
CA ALA A 704 -29.96 -27.89 15.06
C ALA A 704 -30.30 -27.00 13.85
N VAL A 705 -29.96 -25.70 13.89
CA VAL A 705 -30.15 -24.78 12.76
C VAL A 705 -29.25 -25.15 11.57
N ALA A 706 -28.01 -25.58 11.81
CA ALA A 706 -27.12 -26.09 10.76
C ALA A 706 -27.69 -27.36 10.10
N ARG A 707 -28.15 -28.34 10.90
CA ARG A 707 -28.79 -29.56 10.39
C ARG A 707 -30.10 -29.27 9.63
N ALA A 708 -30.89 -28.30 10.09
CA ALA A 708 -32.10 -27.86 9.38
C ALA A 708 -31.80 -27.19 8.03
N LYS A 709 -30.73 -26.37 7.95
CA LYS A 709 -30.25 -25.79 6.68
C LYS A 709 -29.74 -26.89 5.73
N ALA A 710 -28.90 -27.80 6.22
CA ALA A 710 -28.37 -28.91 5.41
C ALA A 710 -29.49 -29.81 4.86
N LYS A 711 -30.47 -30.18 5.70
CA LYS A 711 -31.62 -31.00 5.26
C LYS A 711 -32.53 -30.25 4.27
N LYS A 712 -32.61 -28.92 4.36
CA LYS A 712 -33.35 -28.09 3.40
C LYS A 712 -32.59 -27.92 2.07
N ALA A 713 -31.26 -27.90 2.08
CA ALA A 713 -30.44 -27.91 0.85
C ALA A 713 -30.51 -29.26 0.12
N ALA A 714 -30.36 -30.38 0.85
CA ALA A 714 -30.49 -31.72 0.28
C ALA A 714 -31.87 -31.97 -0.37
N ALA A 715 -32.94 -31.45 0.26
CA ALA A 715 -34.29 -31.50 -0.30
C ALA A 715 -34.52 -30.62 -1.55
N GLN A 716 -33.51 -29.88 -2.01
CA GLN A 716 -33.53 -29.09 -3.25
C GLN A 716 -32.58 -29.63 -4.34
N GLN A 717 -31.96 -30.80 -4.12
CA GLN A 717 -31.11 -31.49 -5.12
C GLN A 717 -31.66 -32.87 -5.53
N ALA A 718 -32.81 -33.27 -5.02
CA ALA A 718 -33.42 -34.59 -5.24
C ALA A 718 -34.39 -34.65 -6.43
N ASP A 719 -34.18 -33.84 -7.47
CA ASP A 719 -35.06 -33.76 -8.67
C ASP A 719 -34.25 -33.59 -9.97
N SER A 720 -33.12 -34.29 -10.11
CA SER A 720 -32.44 -34.51 -11.40
C SER A 720 -31.25 -35.51 -11.34
N SER A 721 -31.49 -36.84 -11.29
CA SER A 721 -30.66 -37.87 -11.99
C SER A 721 -31.01 -39.33 -11.62
N GLU A 722 -31.40 -40.12 -12.61
CA GLU A 722 -31.26 -41.59 -12.61
C GLU A 722 -30.70 -42.03 -13.97
N VAL A 723 -29.41 -42.39 -14.01
CA VAL A 723 -28.80 -43.34 -14.97
C VAL A 723 -27.64 -44.01 -14.24
N ALA A 724 -27.49 -45.34 -14.38
CA ALA A 724 -26.42 -46.09 -13.74
C ALA A 724 -25.13 -46.10 -14.57
N GLU A 725 -23.98 -46.12 -13.90
CA GLU A 725 -22.69 -46.46 -14.51
C GLU A 725 -22.41 -47.97 -14.44
N VAL A 726 -21.70 -48.49 -15.44
CA VAL A 726 -21.05 -49.80 -15.43
C VAL A 726 -19.58 -49.56 -15.77
N GLN A 727 -18.69 -50.15 -14.98
CA GLN A 727 -17.23 -49.98 -15.07
C GLN A 727 -16.64 -50.62 -16.34
N PRO A 728 -15.40 -50.24 -16.71
CA PRO A 728 -14.36 -51.26 -16.75
C PRO A 728 -13.02 -50.83 -16.10
N GLU A 729 -12.20 -51.83 -15.74
CA GLU A 729 -10.85 -51.68 -15.19
C GLU A 729 -9.75 -51.43 -16.24
N LEU A 730 -8.53 -51.14 -15.79
CA LEU A 730 -7.33 -51.00 -16.62
C LEU A 730 -6.70 -52.36 -16.95
N VAL A 731 -6.11 -52.49 -18.14
CA VAL A 731 -4.97 -53.41 -18.41
C VAL A 731 -3.90 -52.67 -19.24
N THR A 732 -2.66 -53.10 -19.12
CA THR A 732 -1.42 -52.44 -19.56
C THR A 732 -0.97 -52.73 -21.00
N GLU A 733 0.15 -52.11 -21.39
CA GLU A 733 0.76 -52.09 -22.72
C GLU A 733 1.15 -53.47 -23.31
N ALA A 734 0.98 -53.61 -24.63
CA ALA A 734 1.83 -54.45 -25.50
C ALA A 734 1.76 -54.02 -26.98
N LYS A 735 2.81 -54.33 -27.74
CA LYS A 735 2.99 -54.18 -29.20
C LYS A 735 3.67 -55.47 -29.72
N PRO A 736 3.74 -55.76 -31.04
CA PRO A 736 3.03 -55.17 -32.19
C PRO A 736 2.48 -56.23 -33.19
N GLU A 737 2.18 -55.79 -34.42
CA GLU A 737 2.23 -56.52 -35.72
C GLU A 737 1.00 -57.23 -36.35
N SER A 738 0.75 -56.78 -37.59
CA SER A 738 0.25 -57.53 -38.77
C SER A 738 -1.23 -57.93 -38.87
N GLY A 739 -1.69 -58.13 -40.11
CA GLY A 739 -2.80 -59.08 -40.38
C GLY A 739 -4.09 -58.54 -40.98
N TYR A 740 -4.02 -57.96 -42.18
CA TYR A 740 -4.99 -58.05 -43.30
C TYR A 740 -6.54 -58.04 -43.10
N GLU A 741 -7.15 -57.29 -44.02
CA GLU A 741 -8.56 -57.19 -44.40
C GLU A 741 -9.30 -58.52 -44.61
N SER A 742 -10.62 -58.56 -44.38
CA SER A 742 -11.60 -58.94 -45.43
C SER A 742 -13.07 -58.68 -45.03
N ASP A 743 -13.91 -58.50 -46.06
CA ASP A 743 -15.36 -58.28 -46.07
C ASP A 743 -16.17 -59.41 -45.36
N SER A 744 -17.46 -59.28 -45.00
CA SER A 744 -18.53 -58.77 -45.89
C SER A 744 -19.92 -58.61 -45.24
N ALA A 745 -20.80 -57.90 -45.97
CA ALA A 745 -22.26 -58.07 -46.03
C ALA A 745 -23.14 -57.70 -44.81
N THR A 746 -23.56 -56.42 -44.77
CA THR A 746 -24.97 -56.04 -44.50
C THR A 746 -25.90 -56.68 -45.55
N GLU A 747 -27.20 -56.92 -45.33
CA GLU A 747 -28.33 -55.99 -45.02
C GLU A 747 -29.59 -56.81 -44.63
N PRO A 748 -30.76 -56.21 -44.30
CA PRO A 748 -31.08 -54.80 -43.97
C PRO A 748 -31.87 -54.64 -42.64
N SER A 749 -32.10 -53.40 -42.20
CA SER A 749 -33.17 -53.07 -41.24
C SER A 749 -33.79 -51.68 -41.49
N ALA A 750 -34.91 -51.41 -40.81
CA ALA A 750 -35.88 -50.35 -41.13
C ALA A 750 -35.36 -48.89 -41.04
N PRO A 751 -35.98 -47.92 -41.75
CA PRO A 751 -35.54 -46.53 -41.76
C PRO A 751 -35.67 -45.82 -40.40
N LEU A 752 -34.63 -45.05 -40.04
CA LEU A 752 -34.58 -44.23 -38.83
C LEU A 752 -35.37 -42.91 -38.98
N SER A 753 -35.65 -42.26 -37.84
CA SER A 753 -36.44 -41.03 -37.81
C SER A 753 -35.69 -39.83 -38.42
N PRO A 754 -36.42 -38.78 -38.89
CA PRO A 754 -35.80 -37.55 -39.38
C PRO A 754 -34.94 -36.81 -38.33
N GLU A 755 -35.18 -37.02 -37.04
CA GLU A 755 -34.35 -36.44 -35.98
C GLU A 755 -33.03 -37.19 -35.81
N ASP A 756 -33.05 -38.51 -35.94
CA ASP A 756 -31.86 -39.34 -35.76
C ASP A 756 -30.95 -39.26 -36.99
N GLU A 757 -31.52 -39.14 -38.18
CA GLU A 757 -30.77 -38.81 -39.40
C GLU A 757 -30.10 -37.43 -39.28
N LYS A 758 -30.76 -36.45 -38.63
CA LYS A 758 -30.20 -35.12 -38.34
C LYS A 758 -29.10 -35.16 -37.27
N LYS A 759 -29.27 -35.94 -36.19
CA LYS A 759 -28.23 -36.20 -35.19
C LYS A 759 -27.00 -36.87 -35.82
N ALA A 760 -27.21 -37.88 -36.67
CA ALA A 760 -26.14 -38.58 -37.40
C ALA A 760 -25.38 -37.64 -38.34
N LYS A 761 -26.08 -36.78 -39.10
CA LYS A 761 -25.47 -35.76 -39.96
C LYS A 761 -24.63 -34.74 -39.17
N VAL A 762 -25.08 -34.33 -37.98
CA VAL A 762 -24.31 -33.46 -37.08
C VAL A 762 -23.08 -34.18 -36.52
N ALA A 763 -23.22 -35.43 -36.05
CA ALA A 763 -22.10 -36.23 -35.54
C ALA A 763 -21.02 -36.46 -36.62
N ALA A 764 -21.43 -36.80 -37.85
CA ALA A 764 -20.53 -36.96 -39.00
C ALA A 764 -19.83 -35.64 -39.39
N ALA A 765 -20.51 -34.49 -39.28
CA ALA A 765 -19.90 -33.18 -39.50
C ALA A 765 -18.85 -32.84 -38.43
N VAL A 766 -19.13 -33.13 -37.16
CA VAL A 766 -18.17 -32.95 -36.04
C VAL A 766 -16.96 -33.89 -36.19
N ALA A 767 -17.17 -35.14 -36.59
CA ALA A 767 -16.09 -36.09 -36.86
C ALA A 767 -15.19 -35.62 -38.00
N ARG A 768 -15.77 -35.18 -39.13
CA ARG A 768 -15.03 -34.60 -40.26
C ARG A 768 -14.29 -33.32 -39.89
N ALA A 769 -14.86 -32.47 -39.03
CA ALA A 769 -14.19 -31.27 -38.52
C ALA A 769 -12.98 -31.62 -37.63
N LYS A 770 -13.11 -32.59 -36.72
CA LYS A 770 -11.98 -33.10 -35.91
C LYS A 770 -10.89 -33.72 -36.77
N ALA A 771 -11.23 -34.57 -37.74
CA ALA A 771 -10.26 -35.17 -38.66
C ALA A 771 -9.51 -34.11 -39.48
N LYS A 772 -10.21 -33.10 -40.00
CA LYS A 772 -9.59 -32.00 -40.78
C LYS A 772 -8.74 -31.06 -39.91
N LYS A 773 -8.99 -31.00 -38.60
CA LYS A 773 -8.12 -30.31 -37.63
C LYS A 773 -6.85 -31.13 -37.37
N ALA A 774 -6.97 -32.43 -37.05
CA ALA A 774 -5.83 -33.32 -36.83
C ALA A 774 -4.91 -33.42 -38.06
N ALA A 775 -5.46 -33.48 -39.28
CA ALA A 775 -4.66 -33.48 -40.52
C ALA A 775 -3.89 -32.16 -40.73
N ARG A 776 -4.47 -31.01 -40.34
CA ARG A 776 -3.74 -29.73 -40.35
C ARG A 776 -2.64 -29.67 -39.30
N GLU A 777 -2.89 -30.25 -38.13
CA GLU A 777 -1.90 -30.31 -37.03
C GLU A 777 -0.76 -31.28 -37.36
N ALA A 778 -1.01 -32.34 -38.12
CA ALA A 778 0.03 -33.22 -38.67
C ALA A 778 0.90 -32.53 -39.74
N ASN A 779 0.30 -31.89 -40.74
CA ASN A 779 1.06 -31.16 -41.77
C ASN A 779 1.86 -29.97 -41.19
N ALA A 780 1.33 -29.29 -40.17
CA ALA A 780 2.07 -28.24 -39.47
C ALA A 780 3.30 -28.75 -38.67
N ILE A 781 3.49 -30.07 -38.58
CA ILE A 781 4.65 -30.71 -37.96
C ILE A 781 5.61 -31.30 -39.02
N SER A 782 5.14 -31.63 -40.23
CA SER A 782 6.02 -31.97 -41.37
C SER A 782 6.76 -30.73 -41.89
N ASP A 783 6.04 -29.62 -42.07
CA ASP A 783 6.55 -28.38 -42.68
C ASP A 783 7.51 -27.61 -41.75
N ALA A 784 7.94 -28.23 -40.64
CA ALA A 784 8.85 -27.69 -39.62
C ALA A 784 10.13 -28.53 -39.45
N ASN A 785 10.37 -29.53 -40.32
CA ASN A 785 11.50 -30.46 -40.25
C ASN A 785 12.16 -30.75 -41.63
N GLU A 786 11.94 -29.89 -42.63
CA GLU A 786 12.78 -29.76 -43.84
C GLU A 786 13.54 -28.42 -43.83
#